data_AF-A0A9D7TS49-F1
#
_entry.id   AF-A0A9D7TS49-F1
#
_cell.length_a   1.000
_cell.length_b   1.000
_cell.length_c   1.000
_cell.angle_alpha   90.00
_cell.angle_beta   90.00
_cell.angle_gamma   90.00
#
_symmetry.space_group_name_H-M   'P 1'
#
loop_
_entity.id
_entity.type
_entity.pdbx_description
1 polymer ?
#
loop_
_entity_poly.entity_id
_entity_poly.type
_entity_poly.pdbx_seq_one_letter_code
_entity_poly.pdbx_strand_id
1 'polypeptide(L)'
;MKTDFPVRFLRIILNHLTISLLLFVSISLNSQSDISGIIWEDLNADGIQNVNEPFIDGVPVFLLTCSGQFIQSTLTSNSGNYIFASVPDNNYKIFINKSGLSQHVFTLYDNDNDIDSNGYSSCFLTSTNEYEINAGLTILPYIGDKVWEDLDGNGLQDPDEPGIQNVLVSLFRANDDFLLYQTETDVYGDYKFLNIFPGDYYLKFTADTVFKPTLFVTGSNSYNSDITGTNGPFTTDIFNIETGNNYDQLDAGFFRCISICGLMYLDANFNNVLDPDENGINGLKIKLWTINASKNTVLFSEYVTSSKPGYPSIDGYYEFCVPPGKYFIETDMPPTSYLTAGEPNVGDVPDIYNYIDHENGLNTTPTFDLQSGDHLCNINNGFYCYGSIQLRIWLDYNFNGIYDEDEEVLPDIPVTLYNMQYQAVSLRYSDFNGICIFDQLKNGDYFVRLDIDPTMSFTIANVGNDNIDNDIDNSFGSGTSHVISVTECSRIDNIGAGLALLPLPLLWESVSVSKESSYNKLEWSVKSQTNVSHYIVLRNSGENTIWEELATIPAINRIVSSYSFDDYSTGNFLNVYYKIISVDIDGRKSVSKIVTLKGKSEQFSLNISPVPADEYIYIDLHGNDFDFTNKLWIDIYNTLGQKVKTIQSINQKSFQLPTSDLLKGLYKLVFVQNDQIISTKAFIISR
;
A
#
# COMPACT_ATOMS: atom_id res chain seq x y z
N MET A 1 -135.22 -22.50 -15.20
CA MET A 1 -134.69 -21.16 -14.87
C MET A 1 -134.14 -21.22 -13.46
N LYS A 2 -132.86 -20.86 -13.29
CA LYS A 2 -132.22 -20.11 -12.16
C LYS A 2 -132.48 -20.58 -10.71
N THR A 3 -131.57 -20.61 -9.75
CA THR A 3 -130.11 -20.37 -9.55
C THR A 3 -129.87 -20.56 -8.04
N ASP A 4 -128.72 -21.13 -7.66
CA ASP A 4 -127.81 -20.83 -6.53
C ASP A 4 -128.24 -20.68 -5.05
N PHE A 5 -127.68 -21.61 -4.22
CA PHE A 5 -126.84 -21.47 -2.98
C PHE A 5 -127.34 -20.72 -1.70
N PRO A 6 -126.74 -20.91 -0.48
CA PRO A 6 -125.88 -22.00 0.06
C PRO A 6 -126.02 -22.38 1.60
N VAL A 7 -125.20 -23.39 2.01
CA VAL A 7 -124.52 -23.73 3.32
C VAL A 7 -125.20 -24.47 4.52
N ARG A 8 -124.77 -25.74 4.67
CA ARG A 8 -124.34 -26.64 5.81
C ARG A 8 -124.61 -26.35 7.31
N PHE A 9 -124.90 -27.42 8.08
CA PHE A 9 -123.96 -28.08 9.04
C PHE A 9 -124.43 -29.48 9.57
N LEU A 10 -123.41 -30.34 9.78
CA LEU A 10 -123.21 -31.67 10.43
C LEU A 10 -124.14 -32.07 11.63
N ARG A 11 -124.37 -33.32 12.11
CA ARG A 11 -123.48 -34.50 12.32
C ARG A 11 -124.25 -35.75 12.90
N ILE A 12 -123.98 -36.94 12.32
CA ILE A 12 -123.78 -38.34 12.84
C ILE A 12 -124.85 -39.11 13.67
N ILE A 13 -125.06 -40.39 13.26
CA ILE A 13 -125.62 -41.54 14.04
C ILE A 13 -124.68 -42.76 13.87
N LEU A 14 -124.61 -43.64 14.88
CA LEU A 14 -123.86 -44.91 14.97
C LEU A 14 -124.81 -46.11 15.14
N ASN A 15 -124.44 -47.30 14.64
CA ASN A 15 -125.02 -48.60 15.05
C ASN A 15 -124.06 -49.81 14.81
N HIS A 16 -124.21 -50.85 15.64
CA HIS A 16 -123.38 -52.06 15.90
C HIS A 16 -123.36 -53.18 14.82
N LEU A 17 -122.28 -54.00 14.74
CA LEU A 17 -122.22 -55.47 15.06
C LEU A 17 -120.80 -56.09 14.84
N THR A 18 -120.57 -57.26 15.44
CA THR A 18 -119.35 -58.08 15.73
C THR A 18 -118.61 -58.78 14.56
N ILE A 19 -117.32 -59.17 14.73
CA ILE A 19 -116.72 -60.53 14.49
C ILE A 19 -115.16 -60.57 14.46
N SER A 20 -114.61 -61.65 15.05
CA SER A 20 -113.30 -62.35 14.88
C SER A 20 -111.96 -61.63 15.07
N LEU A 21 -111.23 -62.07 16.09
CA LEU A 21 -109.81 -61.83 16.32
C LEU A 21 -108.98 -62.71 15.37
N LEU A 22 -108.51 -62.15 14.26
CA LEU A 22 -107.39 -62.70 13.49
C LEU A 22 -106.10 -61.99 13.93
N LEU A 23 -105.19 -62.77 14.51
CA LEU A 23 -103.83 -62.38 14.81
C LEU A 23 -103.08 -62.21 13.47
N PHE A 24 -102.97 -60.98 12.97
CA PHE A 24 -102.02 -60.67 11.91
C PHE A 24 -100.63 -60.61 12.55
N VAL A 25 -99.85 -61.68 12.40
CA VAL A 25 -98.39 -61.54 12.44
C VAL A 25 -98.01 -60.82 11.15
N SER A 26 -97.95 -59.49 11.21
CA SER A 26 -97.21 -58.73 10.21
C SER A 26 -95.74 -59.08 10.38
N ILE A 27 -95.25 -60.03 9.59
CA ILE A 27 -93.80 -60.16 9.34
C ILE A 27 -93.42 -58.88 8.59
N SER A 28 -92.99 -57.87 9.35
CA SER A 28 -92.15 -56.82 8.79
C SER A 28 -90.85 -57.51 8.39
N LEU A 29 -90.63 -57.70 7.10
CA LEU A 29 -89.28 -57.88 6.58
C LEU A 29 -88.53 -56.58 6.89
N ASN A 30 -87.93 -56.51 8.08
CA ASN A 30 -86.96 -55.47 8.37
C ASN A 30 -85.76 -55.78 7.47
N SER A 31 -85.51 -54.91 6.50
CA SER A 31 -84.22 -54.89 5.81
C SER A 31 -83.14 -54.75 6.89
N GLN A 32 -82.17 -55.64 6.79
CA GLN A 32 -81.01 -55.70 7.65
C GLN A 32 -79.81 -55.74 6.72
N SER A 33 -78.79 -54.96 7.04
CA SER A 33 -77.55 -54.88 6.27
C SER A 33 -76.37 -55.12 7.19
N ASP A 34 -75.29 -55.65 6.64
CA ASP A 34 -74.04 -55.78 7.35
C ASP A 34 -73.23 -54.48 7.17
N ILE A 35 -72.58 -54.05 8.25
CA ILE A 35 -71.62 -52.94 8.24
C ILE A 35 -70.27 -53.56 8.56
N SER A 36 -69.32 -53.47 7.65
CA SER A 36 -67.98 -54.01 7.80
C SER A 36 -66.93 -52.96 7.53
N GLY A 37 -65.68 -53.31 7.69
CA GLY A 37 -64.56 -52.47 7.28
C GLY A 37 -63.24 -53.04 7.76
N ILE A 38 -62.18 -52.36 7.36
CA ILE A 38 -60.80 -52.72 7.60
C ILE A 38 -60.10 -51.58 8.34
N ILE A 39 -59.26 -51.94 9.30
CA ILE A 39 -58.31 -51.02 9.91
C ILE A 39 -56.88 -51.50 9.61
N TRP A 40 -56.07 -50.63 9.02
CA TRP A 40 -54.69 -50.92 8.64
C TRP A 40 -53.72 -49.83 9.11
N GLU A 41 -52.44 -50.19 9.12
CA GLU A 41 -51.33 -49.28 9.33
C GLU A 41 -50.93 -48.70 7.99
N ASP A 42 -51.32 -47.45 7.77
CA ASP A 42 -51.04 -46.69 6.57
C ASP A 42 -49.60 -46.19 6.65
N LEU A 43 -48.71 -46.88 5.94
CA LEU A 43 -47.27 -46.71 6.07
C LEU A 43 -46.76 -45.50 5.31
N ASN A 44 -47.48 -44.96 4.34
CA ASN A 44 -47.06 -43.76 3.60
C ASN A 44 -47.96 -42.55 3.91
N ALA A 45 -48.95 -42.72 4.79
CA ALA A 45 -49.94 -41.74 5.20
C ALA A 45 -50.78 -41.18 4.04
N ASP A 46 -50.94 -41.94 2.95
CA ASP A 46 -51.65 -41.51 1.74
C ASP A 46 -53.17 -41.72 1.80
N GLY A 47 -53.67 -42.44 2.80
CA GLY A 47 -55.09 -42.75 3.00
C GLY A 47 -55.56 -44.02 2.29
N ILE A 48 -54.72 -44.66 1.47
CA ILE A 48 -55.10 -45.77 0.58
C ILE A 48 -54.50 -47.07 1.09
N GLN A 49 -55.31 -48.11 1.25
CA GLN A 49 -54.77 -49.42 1.63
C GLN A 49 -53.90 -50.03 0.50
N ASN A 50 -52.59 -50.10 0.73
CA ASN A 50 -51.62 -50.72 -0.18
C ASN A 50 -51.35 -52.20 0.16
N VAL A 51 -50.85 -52.97 -0.82
CA VAL A 51 -50.59 -54.43 -0.69
C VAL A 51 -49.61 -54.79 0.44
N ASN A 52 -48.72 -53.87 0.80
CA ASN A 52 -47.67 -54.10 1.81
C ASN A 52 -48.00 -53.52 3.18
N GLU A 53 -49.18 -52.95 3.36
CA GLU A 53 -49.57 -52.32 4.62
C GLU A 53 -50.18 -53.33 5.58
N PRO A 54 -49.67 -53.42 6.82
CA PRO A 54 -50.14 -54.39 7.77
C PRO A 54 -51.51 -53.99 8.35
N PHE A 55 -52.26 -54.98 8.82
CA PHE A 55 -53.55 -54.75 9.45
C PHE A 55 -53.41 -54.56 10.96
N ILE A 56 -54.32 -53.80 11.58
CA ILE A 56 -54.30 -53.54 13.02
C ILE A 56 -55.36 -54.38 13.74
N ASP A 57 -54.91 -55.33 14.56
CA ASP A 57 -55.75 -56.22 15.38
C ASP A 57 -56.22 -55.55 16.68
N GLY A 58 -57.39 -55.97 17.18
CA GLY A 58 -57.87 -55.60 18.51
C GLY A 58 -58.31 -54.14 18.69
N VAL A 59 -58.53 -53.39 17.62
CA VAL A 59 -58.99 -51.99 17.68
C VAL A 59 -60.50 -51.95 18.00
N PRO A 60 -60.93 -51.23 19.06
CA PRO A 60 -62.34 -51.12 19.38
C PRO A 60 -63.11 -50.23 18.39
N VAL A 61 -64.12 -50.81 17.75
CA VAL A 61 -65.03 -50.15 16.81
C VAL A 61 -66.43 -50.10 17.41
N PHE A 62 -67.07 -48.93 17.35
CA PHE A 62 -68.38 -48.66 17.93
C PHE A 62 -69.37 -48.28 16.83
N LEU A 63 -70.49 -48.99 16.76
CA LEU A 63 -71.65 -48.60 15.98
C LEU A 63 -72.54 -47.69 16.85
N LEU A 64 -72.81 -46.49 16.34
CA LEU A 64 -73.62 -45.48 16.99
C LEU A 64 -74.79 -45.07 16.07
N THR A 65 -75.91 -44.64 16.63
CA THR A 65 -76.88 -43.86 15.85
C THR A 65 -76.21 -42.56 15.37
N CYS A 66 -76.73 -41.95 14.31
CA CYS A 66 -76.21 -40.65 13.85
C CYS A 66 -76.30 -39.56 14.96
N SER A 67 -77.25 -39.68 15.90
CA SER A 67 -77.35 -38.80 17.09
C SER A 67 -76.31 -39.10 18.19
N GLY A 68 -75.47 -40.12 18.03
CA GLY A 68 -74.40 -40.49 18.96
C GLY A 68 -74.80 -41.49 20.04
N GLN A 69 -75.98 -42.12 19.96
CA GLN A 69 -76.38 -43.16 20.90
C GLN A 69 -75.64 -44.47 20.58
N PHE A 70 -75.04 -45.09 21.58
CA PHE A 70 -74.37 -46.39 21.44
C PHE A 70 -75.34 -47.52 21.10
N ILE A 71 -74.97 -48.37 20.14
CA ILE A 71 -75.71 -49.56 19.72
C ILE A 71 -74.94 -50.82 20.08
N GLN A 72 -73.74 -50.98 19.53
CA GLN A 72 -72.88 -52.15 19.72
C GLN A 72 -71.42 -51.79 19.48
N SER A 73 -70.50 -52.60 19.99
CA SER A 73 -69.08 -52.54 19.67
C SER A 73 -68.53 -53.90 19.26
N THR A 74 -67.45 -53.89 18.51
CA THR A 74 -66.64 -55.07 18.19
C THR A 74 -65.16 -54.71 18.24
N LEU A 75 -64.29 -55.71 18.12
CA LEU A 75 -62.85 -55.52 17.91
C LEU A 75 -62.50 -55.92 16.48
N THR A 76 -61.48 -55.28 15.90
CA THR A 76 -60.88 -55.80 14.67
C THR A 76 -60.21 -57.15 14.93
N SER A 77 -60.18 -57.97 13.88
CA SER A 77 -59.48 -59.25 13.85
C SER A 77 -58.00 -59.08 13.49
N ASN A 78 -57.23 -60.18 13.51
CA ASN A 78 -55.83 -60.20 13.10
C ASN A 78 -55.56 -59.75 11.65
N SER A 79 -56.62 -59.66 10.85
CA SER A 79 -56.59 -59.20 9.45
C SER A 79 -57.24 -57.82 9.33
N GLY A 80 -57.38 -57.07 10.43
CA GLY A 80 -57.92 -55.71 10.47
C GLY A 80 -59.44 -55.60 10.27
N ASN A 81 -60.08 -56.68 9.86
CA ASN A 81 -61.51 -56.70 9.56
C ASN A 81 -62.37 -56.58 10.82
N TYR A 82 -63.48 -55.85 10.72
CA TYR A 82 -64.59 -55.88 11.68
C TYR A 82 -65.93 -56.02 10.94
N ILE A 83 -66.95 -56.51 11.64
CA ILE A 83 -68.31 -56.63 11.10
C ILE A 83 -69.38 -56.46 12.19
N PHE A 84 -70.42 -55.71 11.87
CA PHE A 84 -71.69 -55.67 12.57
C PHE A 84 -72.74 -56.32 11.68
N ALA A 85 -73.15 -57.55 12.04
CA ALA A 85 -74.08 -58.32 11.22
C ALA A 85 -75.54 -57.97 11.53
N SER A 86 -76.38 -58.03 10.50
CA SER A 86 -77.85 -57.91 10.62
C SER A 86 -78.33 -56.61 11.28
N VAL A 87 -77.69 -55.49 10.94
CA VAL A 87 -78.00 -54.17 11.51
C VAL A 87 -79.34 -53.67 10.93
N PRO A 88 -80.35 -53.37 11.77
CA PRO A 88 -81.64 -52.87 11.30
C PRO A 88 -81.51 -51.52 10.59
N ASP A 89 -82.35 -51.28 9.58
CA ASP A 89 -82.43 -50.00 8.86
C ASP A 89 -82.54 -48.77 9.79
N ASN A 90 -81.48 -47.95 9.78
CA ASN A 90 -81.44 -46.65 10.44
C ASN A 90 -80.25 -45.82 9.92
N ASN A 91 -80.15 -44.59 10.40
CA ASN A 91 -79.00 -43.72 10.15
C ASN A 91 -77.95 -43.92 11.27
N TYR A 92 -76.79 -44.45 10.90
CA TYR A 92 -75.71 -44.78 11.83
C TYR A 92 -74.42 -44.02 11.49
N LYS A 93 -73.46 -44.10 12.40
CA LYS A 93 -72.06 -43.74 12.17
C LYS A 93 -71.15 -44.70 12.93
N ILE A 94 -69.94 -44.86 12.43
CA ILE A 94 -68.88 -45.61 13.11
C ILE A 94 -68.03 -44.65 13.94
N PHE A 95 -67.60 -45.12 15.10
CA PHE A 95 -66.54 -44.51 15.89
C PHE A 95 -65.44 -45.53 16.14
N ILE A 96 -64.21 -45.21 15.73
CA ILE A 96 -63.03 -46.03 15.96
C ILE A 96 -62.27 -45.43 17.14
N ASN A 97 -62.10 -46.23 18.19
CA ASN A 97 -61.39 -45.79 19.37
C ASN A 97 -59.92 -46.18 19.31
N LYS A 98 -59.07 -45.23 18.94
CA LYS A 98 -57.60 -45.40 18.92
C LYS A 98 -56.92 -45.20 20.29
N SER A 99 -57.64 -45.15 21.42
CA SER A 99 -57.03 -44.87 22.73
C SER A 99 -55.96 -45.90 23.16
N GLY A 100 -56.04 -47.13 22.65
CA GLY A 100 -55.01 -48.17 22.84
C GLY A 100 -53.80 -48.03 21.92
N LEU A 101 -53.85 -47.11 20.95
CA LEU A 101 -52.84 -46.82 19.93
C LEU A 101 -52.37 -45.36 20.08
N SER A 102 -51.79 -45.03 21.24
CA SER A 102 -51.54 -43.64 21.63
C SER A 102 -50.61 -42.86 20.69
N GLN A 103 -49.77 -43.54 19.90
CA GLN A 103 -48.88 -42.92 18.91
C GLN A 103 -49.51 -42.79 17.51
N HIS A 104 -50.64 -43.45 17.26
CA HIS A 104 -51.25 -43.45 15.94
C HIS A 104 -52.18 -42.24 15.76
N VAL A 105 -52.26 -41.72 14.55
CA VAL A 105 -53.24 -40.76 14.08
C VAL A 105 -53.98 -41.33 12.86
N PHE A 106 -55.22 -40.88 12.64
CA PHE A 106 -55.94 -41.22 11.41
C PHE A 106 -55.31 -40.48 10.23
N THR A 107 -55.15 -41.17 9.10
CA THR A 107 -54.57 -40.58 7.89
C THR A 107 -55.57 -39.71 7.14
N LEU A 108 -55.16 -39.15 5.99
CA LEU A 108 -55.99 -38.21 5.25
C LEU A 108 -57.31 -38.88 4.83
N TYR A 109 -58.41 -38.11 4.89
CA TYR A 109 -59.72 -38.55 4.42
C TYR A 109 -59.71 -38.60 2.90
N ASP A 110 -59.90 -39.77 2.32
CA ASP A 110 -59.79 -40.01 0.89
C ASP A 110 -60.85 -41.02 0.39
N ASN A 111 -60.58 -41.76 -0.70
CA ASN A 111 -61.55 -42.72 -1.25
C ASN A 111 -61.65 -44.04 -0.46
N ASP A 112 -60.68 -44.37 0.41
CA ASP A 112 -60.63 -45.63 1.16
C ASP A 112 -60.64 -45.38 2.68
N ASN A 113 -60.20 -44.21 3.16
CA ASN A 113 -60.33 -43.85 4.57
C ASN A 113 -61.63 -43.08 4.86
N ASP A 114 -62.59 -43.73 5.50
CA ASP A 114 -63.93 -43.19 5.80
C ASP A 114 -64.01 -42.43 7.13
N ILE A 115 -62.90 -42.34 7.87
CA ILE A 115 -62.86 -41.88 9.26
C ILE A 115 -62.15 -40.52 9.37
N ASP A 116 -62.79 -39.59 10.06
CA ASP A 116 -62.21 -38.27 10.34
C ASP A 116 -61.12 -38.31 11.43
N SER A 117 -60.41 -37.19 11.62
CA SER A 117 -59.34 -37.08 12.62
C SER A 117 -59.81 -37.27 14.08
N ASN A 118 -61.12 -37.22 14.34
CA ASN A 118 -61.72 -37.49 15.64
C ASN A 118 -62.16 -38.95 15.80
N GLY A 119 -61.95 -39.79 14.78
CA GLY A 119 -62.31 -41.21 14.77
C GLY A 119 -63.75 -41.49 14.35
N TYR A 120 -64.47 -40.55 13.76
CA TYR A 120 -65.86 -40.75 13.33
C TYR A 120 -66.00 -40.86 11.81
N SER A 121 -66.88 -41.75 11.37
CA SER A 121 -67.37 -41.72 9.99
C SER A 121 -68.43 -40.63 9.80
N SER A 122 -68.67 -40.25 8.54
CA SER A 122 -69.93 -39.58 8.18
C SER A 122 -71.14 -40.47 8.50
N CYS A 123 -72.33 -39.87 8.68
CA CYS A 123 -73.55 -40.67 8.89
C CYS A 123 -74.02 -41.33 7.59
N PHE A 124 -74.45 -42.58 7.67
CA PHE A 124 -74.94 -43.36 6.53
C PHE A 124 -76.21 -44.16 6.87
N LEU A 125 -77.03 -44.44 5.85
CA LEU A 125 -78.33 -45.12 5.98
C LEU A 125 -78.24 -46.56 5.49
N THR A 126 -78.48 -47.54 6.36
CA THR A 126 -78.27 -48.98 6.03
C THR A 126 -79.27 -49.58 5.03
N SER A 127 -80.29 -48.83 4.59
CA SER A 127 -81.40 -49.35 3.77
C SER A 127 -81.07 -49.59 2.29
N THR A 128 -79.81 -49.41 1.86
CA THR A 128 -79.49 -49.42 0.42
C THR A 128 -78.28 -50.24 -0.03
N ASN A 129 -77.38 -50.74 0.83
CA ASN A 129 -76.24 -51.62 0.45
C ASN A 129 -75.47 -52.14 1.70
N GLU A 130 -74.53 -53.07 1.49
CA GLU A 130 -73.40 -53.33 2.41
C GLU A 130 -72.53 -52.07 2.50
N TYR A 131 -72.13 -51.69 3.72
CA TYR A 131 -71.26 -50.54 3.97
C TYR A 131 -69.90 -51.02 4.43
N GLU A 132 -68.87 -50.73 3.65
CA GLU A 132 -67.47 -50.86 4.06
C GLU A 132 -67.02 -49.50 4.57
N ILE A 133 -66.64 -49.44 5.85
CA ILE A 133 -66.16 -48.23 6.54
C ILE A 133 -64.74 -48.49 7.02
N ASN A 134 -63.79 -47.99 6.27
CA ASN A 134 -62.38 -48.32 6.34
C ASN A 134 -61.59 -47.21 7.08
N ALA A 135 -60.47 -47.56 7.70
CA ALA A 135 -59.62 -46.60 8.41
C ALA A 135 -58.12 -46.91 8.35
N GLY A 136 -57.36 -45.97 7.77
CA GLY A 136 -55.90 -45.94 7.84
C GLY A 136 -55.43 -45.23 9.11
N LEU A 137 -54.50 -45.85 9.84
CA LEU A 137 -53.78 -45.21 10.95
C LEU A 137 -52.28 -45.21 10.70
N THR A 138 -51.61 -44.13 11.06
CA THR A 138 -50.15 -44.01 10.90
C THR A 138 -49.50 -43.44 12.14
N ILE A 139 -48.19 -43.64 12.29
CA ILE A 139 -47.36 -42.96 13.29
C ILE A 139 -46.59 -41.86 12.56
N LEU A 140 -46.99 -40.61 12.81
CA LEU A 140 -46.33 -39.46 12.19
C LEU A 140 -45.07 -39.06 12.95
N PRO A 141 -43.98 -38.74 12.23
CA PRO A 141 -42.74 -38.28 12.83
C PRO A 141 -42.87 -36.90 13.46
N TYR A 142 -41.84 -36.55 14.23
CA TYR A 142 -41.57 -35.16 14.61
C TYR A 142 -40.32 -34.63 13.91
N ILE A 143 -40.25 -33.31 13.80
CA ILE A 143 -39.08 -32.57 13.33
C ILE A 143 -38.58 -31.70 14.47
N GLY A 144 -37.28 -31.68 14.73
CA GLY A 144 -36.68 -30.80 15.72
C GLY A 144 -35.20 -31.04 15.82
N ASP A 145 -34.53 -30.25 16.66
CA ASP A 145 -33.31 -30.60 17.37
C ASP A 145 -32.97 -29.35 18.20
N LYS A 146 -31.83 -28.70 17.92
CA LYS A 146 -31.29 -27.61 18.73
C LYS A 146 -30.82 -26.43 17.89
N VAL A 147 -30.94 -25.25 18.48
CA VAL A 147 -30.31 -24.01 18.00
C VAL A 147 -29.31 -23.57 19.04
N TRP A 148 -28.03 -23.42 18.68
CA TRP A 148 -26.95 -23.13 19.63
C TRP A 148 -26.08 -21.96 19.21
N GLU A 149 -25.39 -21.39 20.21
CA GLU A 149 -24.35 -20.40 20.01
C GLU A 149 -23.00 -21.12 19.82
N ASP A 150 -22.51 -21.11 18.60
CA ASP A 150 -21.20 -21.61 18.20
C ASP A 150 -20.12 -20.64 18.73
N LEU A 151 -19.41 -21.08 19.78
CA LEU A 151 -18.48 -20.24 20.53
C LEU A 151 -17.07 -20.22 19.92
N ASP A 152 -16.72 -21.25 19.15
CA ASP A 152 -15.40 -21.42 18.55
C ASP A 152 -15.39 -21.33 17.01
N GLY A 153 -16.56 -21.17 16.40
CA GLY A 153 -16.77 -20.96 14.97
C GLY A 153 -16.55 -22.22 14.13
N ASN A 154 -16.53 -23.42 14.74
CA ASN A 154 -16.18 -24.65 14.05
C ASN A 154 -17.36 -25.29 13.27
N GLY A 155 -18.59 -24.80 13.48
CA GLY A 155 -19.80 -25.26 12.81
C GLY A 155 -20.40 -26.56 13.37
N LEU A 156 -19.84 -27.06 14.46
CA LEU A 156 -20.27 -28.23 15.20
C LEU A 156 -20.81 -27.80 16.56
N GLN A 157 -21.67 -28.62 17.14
CA GLN A 157 -22.22 -28.41 18.46
C GLN A 157 -21.32 -29.08 19.51
N ASP A 158 -20.64 -28.26 20.30
CA ASP A 158 -19.79 -28.71 21.40
C ASP A 158 -20.51 -28.73 22.76
N PRO A 159 -20.08 -29.58 23.73
CA PRO A 159 -20.78 -29.73 25.01
C PRO A 159 -20.91 -28.45 25.86
N ASP A 160 -20.00 -27.50 25.67
CA ASP A 160 -19.96 -26.23 26.43
C ASP A 160 -20.71 -25.09 25.72
N GLU A 161 -21.31 -25.36 24.56
CA GLU A 161 -22.02 -24.36 23.76
C GLU A 161 -23.49 -24.23 24.17
N PRO A 162 -23.93 -23.00 24.52
CA PRO A 162 -25.28 -22.78 25.02
C PRO A 162 -26.30 -22.80 23.89
N GLY A 163 -27.52 -23.25 24.20
CA GLY A 163 -28.67 -23.05 23.32
C GLY A 163 -29.08 -21.59 23.21
N ILE A 164 -29.68 -21.22 22.07
CA ILE A 164 -30.23 -19.88 21.85
C ILE A 164 -31.75 -19.93 22.00
N GLN A 165 -32.25 -19.25 23.04
CA GLN A 165 -33.68 -19.16 23.33
C GLN A 165 -34.41 -18.16 22.42
N ASN A 166 -35.70 -18.40 22.18
CA ASN A 166 -36.63 -17.51 21.46
C ASN A 166 -36.25 -17.30 19.98
N VAL A 167 -35.53 -18.24 19.38
CA VAL A 167 -35.33 -18.27 17.92
C VAL A 167 -36.61 -18.79 17.29
N LEU A 168 -37.22 -17.99 16.41
CA LEU A 168 -38.42 -18.39 15.69
C LEU A 168 -38.03 -19.36 14.58
N VAL A 169 -38.49 -20.60 14.70
CA VAL A 169 -38.31 -21.67 13.71
C VAL A 169 -39.60 -21.83 12.92
N SER A 170 -39.50 -21.77 11.60
CA SER A 170 -40.63 -21.88 10.67
C SER A 170 -40.44 -23.07 9.75
N LEU A 171 -41.43 -23.98 9.70
CA LEU A 171 -41.45 -25.13 8.79
C LEU A 171 -42.25 -24.79 7.54
N PHE A 172 -41.61 -24.89 6.39
CA PHE A 172 -42.21 -24.64 5.07
C PHE A 172 -42.31 -25.92 4.28
N ARG A 173 -43.41 -26.07 3.54
CA ARG A 173 -43.52 -27.07 2.49
C ARG A 173 -42.77 -26.59 1.25
N ALA A 174 -41.87 -27.42 0.74
CA ALA A 174 -40.90 -26.99 -0.27
C ALA A 174 -41.50 -26.73 -1.67
N ASN A 175 -42.61 -27.38 -2.02
CA ASN A 175 -43.15 -27.31 -3.38
C ASN A 175 -43.89 -25.99 -3.70
N ASP A 176 -44.35 -25.27 -2.68
CA ASP A 176 -45.15 -24.05 -2.83
C ASP A 176 -44.82 -22.95 -1.82
N ASP A 177 -43.71 -23.09 -1.09
CA ASP A 177 -43.27 -22.19 -0.02
C ASP A 177 -44.36 -21.90 1.02
N PHE A 178 -45.25 -22.88 1.26
CA PHE A 178 -46.34 -22.73 2.20
C PHE A 178 -45.85 -22.90 3.63
N LEU A 179 -46.03 -21.87 4.46
CA LEU A 179 -45.76 -21.93 5.90
C LEU A 179 -46.77 -22.85 6.58
N LEU A 180 -46.29 -23.96 7.14
CA LEU A 180 -47.13 -24.94 7.84
C LEU A 180 -47.22 -24.65 9.33
N TYR A 181 -46.07 -24.55 9.98
CA TYR A 181 -45.97 -24.43 11.42
C TYR A 181 -44.84 -23.48 11.82
N GLN A 182 -45.00 -22.92 13.02
CA GLN A 182 -43.95 -22.14 13.69
C GLN A 182 -43.85 -22.55 15.15
N THR A 183 -42.63 -22.54 15.67
CA THR A 183 -42.34 -22.69 17.10
C THR A 183 -41.16 -21.79 17.46
N GLU A 184 -40.99 -21.51 18.74
CA GLU A 184 -39.79 -20.87 19.26
C GLU A 184 -38.93 -21.90 19.99
N THR A 185 -37.63 -21.69 20.00
CA THR A 185 -36.69 -22.48 20.79
C THR A 185 -36.84 -22.18 22.28
N ASP A 186 -36.68 -23.21 23.11
CA ASP A 186 -36.72 -23.08 24.55
C ASP A 186 -35.39 -22.57 25.14
N VAL A 187 -35.28 -22.55 26.47
CA VAL A 187 -34.09 -22.04 27.19
C VAL A 187 -32.81 -22.83 26.89
N TYR A 188 -32.93 -24.06 26.40
CA TYR A 188 -31.81 -24.92 26.01
C TYR A 188 -31.57 -24.92 24.50
N GLY A 189 -32.33 -24.10 23.75
CA GLY A 189 -32.25 -24.02 22.29
C GLY A 189 -33.07 -25.09 21.58
N ASP A 190 -33.82 -25.93 22.31
CA ASP A 190 -34.53 -27.05 21.73
C ASP A 190 -35.83 -26.58 21.05
N TYR A 191 -36.17 -27.17 19.92
CA TYR A 191 -37.44 -26.92 19.23
C TYR A 191 -38.04 -28.21 18.67
N LYS A 192 -39.37 -28.24 18.51
CA LYS A 192 -40.06 -29.46 18.05
C LYS A 192 -41.40 -29.18 17.35
N PHE A 193 -41.59 -29.79 16.19
CA PHE A 193 -42.85 -29.91 15.48
C PHE A 193 -43.35 -31.36 15.53
N LEU A 194 -44.57 -31.57 15.99
CA LEU A 194 -45.16 -32.91 16.15
C LEU A 194 -46.11 -33.25 15.00
N ASN A 195 -46.27 -34.55 14.74
CA ASN A 195 -47.27 -35.10 13.83
C ASN A 195 -47.14 -34.55 12.40
N ILE A 196 -45.93 -34.60 11.84
CA ILE A 196 -45.65 -34.10 10.50
C ILE A 196 -45.98 -35.17 9.46
N PHE A 197 -46.86 -34.86 8.53
CA PHE A 197 -47.17 -35.73 7.41
C PHE A 197 -45.97 -35.87 6.45
N PRO A 198 -45.79 -37.01 5.79
CA PRO A 198 -44.73 -37.20 4.80
C PRO A 198 -44.74 -36.14 3.70
N GLY A 199 -43.56 -35.76 3.22
CA GLY A 199 -43.39 -34.73 2.20
C GLY A 199 -42.04 -34.03 2.23
N ASP A 200 -41.85 -33.08 1.33
CA ASP A 200 -40.62 -32.28 1.22
C ASP A 200 -40.76 -30.95 1.95
N TYR A 201 -39.80 -30.65 2.82
CA TYR A 201 -39.83 -29.48 3.69
C TYR A 201 -38.46 -28.79 3.78
N TYR A 202 -38.47 -27.54 4.24
CA TYR A 202 -37.27 -26.85 4.73
C TYR A 202 -37.60 -26.03 5.98
N LEU A 203 -36.59 -25.73 6.77
CA LEU A 203 -36.71 -24.87 7.94
C LEU A 203 -36.14 -23.48 7.65
N LYS A 204 -36.72 -22.47 8.30
CA LYS A 204 -36.17 -21.11 8.37
C LYS A 204 -36.02 -20.70 9.83
N PHE A 205 -34.83 -20.25 10.18
CA PHE A 205 -34.51 -19.76 11.52
C PHE A 205 -34.46 -18.23 11.51
N THR A 206 -35.16 -17.60 12.44
CA THR A 206 -35.15 -16.14 12.61
C THR A 206 -34.65 -15.81 14.01
N ALA A 207 -33.38 -15.41 14.10
CA ALA A 207 -32.70 -15.01 15.33
C ALA A 207 -32.49 -13.49 15.39
N ASP A 208 -32.03 -12.97 16.54
CA ASP A 208 -31.60 -11.57 16.66
C ASP A 208 -30.50 -11.24 15.64
N THR A 209 -30.50 -9.99 15.15
CA THR A 209 -29.53 -9.48 14.17
C THR A 209 -28.06 -9.65 14.55
N VAL A 210 -27.75 -9.76 15.85
CA VAL A 210 -26.39 -10.03 16.36
C VAL A 210 -25.90 -11.43 15.97
N PHE A 211 -26.81 -12.38 15.79
CA PHE A 211 -26.48 -13.75 15.42
C PHE A 211 -26.37 -13.92 13.91
N LYS A 212 -25.31 -14.59 13.48
CA LYS A 212 -25.05 -15.00 12.10
C LYS A 212 -24.94 -16.52 12.04
N PRO A 213 -25.42 -17.16 10.96
CA PRO A 213 -25.33 -18.61 10.86
C PRO A 213 -23.86 -19.01 10.77
N THR A 214 -23.49 -20.09 11.48
CA THR A 214 -22.14 -20.64 11.42
C THR A 214 -21.89 -21.42 10.12
N LEU A 215 -20.67 -21.94 9.96
CA LEU A 215 -20.27 -22.76 8.84
C LEU A 215 -21.08 -24.06 8.77
N PHE A 216 -21.58 -24.38 7.57
CA PHE A 216 -22.11 -25.71 7.27
C PHE A 216 -20.96 -26.70 7.11
N VAL A 217 -20.92 -27.75 7.93
CA VAL A 217 -19.90 -28.80 7.86
C VAL A 217 -20.48 -30.05 7.22
N THR A 218 -19.89 -30.50 6.11
CA THR A 218 -20.27 -31.76 5.45
C THR A 218 -19.64 -32.95 6.17
N GLY A 219 -20.44 -33.89 6.65
CA GLY A 219 -19.93 -35.17 7.17
C GLY A 219 -20.65 -35.68 8.41
N SER A 220 -21.93 -36.03 8.26
CA SER A 220 -22.74 -36.95 9.07
C SER A 220 -22.29 -37.16 10.54
N ASN A 221 -22.36 -36.12 11.35
CA ASN A 221 -22.65 -36.28 12.77
C ASN A 221 -23.94 -35.52 13.07
N SER A 222 -24.71 -35.94 14.06
CA SER A 222 -25.99 -35.32 14.47
C SER A 222 -25.76 -34.01 15.26
N TYR A 223 -24.73 -33.24 14.89
CA TYR A 223 -24.24 -32.11 15.66
C TYR A 223 -23.69 -30.99 14.76
N ASN A 224 -23.92 -31.05 13.45
CA ASN A 224 -23.48 -30.01 12.52
C ASN A 224 -24.63 -29.03 12.26
N SER A 225 -24.32 -27.76 11.99
CA SER A 225 -25.35 -26.82 11.56
C SER A 225 -25.91 -27.23 10.18
N ASP A 226 -27.23 -27.27 10.03
CA ASP A 226 -27.94 -27.55 8.78
C ASP A 226 -28.33 -26.30 7.99
N ILE A 227 -27.92 -25.11 8.46
CA ILE A 227 -28.17 -23.87 7.72
C ILE A 227 -27.24 -23.81 6.49
N THR A 228 -27.79 -24.07 5.31
CA THR A 228 -27.09 -23.96 4.02
C THR A 228 -27.42 -22.68 3.27
N GLY A 229 -28.59 -22.09 3.55
CA GLY A 229 -29.11 -20.91 2.88
C GLY A 229 -29.65 -21.15 1.46
N THR A 230 -29.84 -22.41 1.04
CA THR A 230 -30.25 -22.75 -0.34
C THR A 230 -31.67 -22.31 -0.69
N ASN A 231 -32.55 -22.20 0.31
CA ASN A 231 -33.92 -21.68 0.17
C ASN A 231 -34.03 -20.20 0.65
N GLY A 232 -32.91 -19.48 0.64
CA GLY A 232 -32.78 -18.11 1.13
C GLY A 232 -31.99 -18.01 2.44
N PRO A 233 -31.63 -16.81 2.91
CA PRO A 233 -30.84 -16.66 4.13
C PRO A 233 -31.47 -17.35 5.34
N PHE A 234 -30.64 -18.00 6.16
CA PHE A 234 -31.04 -18.70 7.38
C PHE A 234 -31.99 -19.91 7.16
N THR A 235 -31.88 -20.59 6.02
CA THR A 235 -32.67 -21.79 5.71
C THR A 235 -31.81 -23.05 5.60
N THR A 236 -32.43 -24.20 5.79
CA THR A 236 -31.84 -25.51 5.49
C THR A 236 -31.96 -25.86 4.00
N ASP A 237 -31.32 -26.95 3.60
CA ASP A 237 -31.70 -27.66 2.38
C ASP A 237 -33.11 -28.25 2.49
N ILE A 238 -33.68 -28.61 1.34
CA ILE A 238 -34.93 -29.37 1.29
C ILE A 238 -34.63 -30.79 1.76
N PHE A 239 -35.37 -31.27 2.76
CA PHE A 239 -35.31 -32.64 3.27
C PHE A 239 -36.67 -33.31 3.12
N ASN A 240 -36.64 -34.63 2.89
CA ASN A 240 -37.82 -35.45 2.73
C ASN A 240 -38.17 -36.14 4.05
N ILE A 241 -39.43 -36.04 4.44
CA ILE A 241 -40.00 -36.67 5.63
C ILE A 241 -40.79 -37.90 5.18
N GLU A 242 -40.47 -39.03 5.79
CA GLU A 242 -41.17 -40.31 5.67
C GLU A 242 -41.77 -40.69 7.04
N THR A 243 -42.74 -41.60 7.05
CA THR A 243 -43.30 -42.12 8.31
C THR A 243 -42.26 -42.97 9.07
N GLY A 244 -42.50 -43.17 10.37
CA GLY A 244 -41.75 -44.17 11.16
C GLY A 244 -40.36 -43.75 11.66
N ASN A 245 -39.77 -42.64 11.19
CA ASN A 245 -38.49 -42.10 11.70
C ASN A 245 -38.65 -40.68 12.22
N ASN A 246 -38.16 -40.39 13.41
CA ASN A 246 -38.07 -38.99 13.87
C ASN A 246 -36.89 -38.29 13.21
N TYR A 247 -37.03 -36.98 12.99
CA TYR A 247 -36.02 -36.13 12.39
C TYR A 247 -35.52 -35.19 13.48
N ASP A 248 -34.60 -35.70 14.30
CA ASP A 248 -34.01 -35.07 15.48
C ASP A 248 -32.52 -34.75 15.31
N GLN A 249 -32.17 -34.32 14.11
CA GLN A 249 -30.81 -33.97 13.68
C GLN A 249 -30.84 -32.74 12.78
N LEU A 250 -31.84 -31.85 12.98
CA LEU A 250 -31.98 -30.62 12.21
C LEU A 250 -31.56 -29.45 13.09
N ASP A 251 -30.28 -29.19 13.03
CA ASP A 251 -29.53 -28.39 13.96
C ASP A 251 -29.23 -27.00 13.33
N ALA A 252 -29.21 -25.94 14.13
CA ALA A 252 -28.82 -24.61 13.66
C ALA A 252 -27.82 -23.91 14.57
N GLY A 253 -26.57 -23.85 14.10
CA GLY A 253 -25.49 -23.13 14.78
C GLY A 253 -25.45 -21.66 14.37
N PHE A 254 -25.25 -20.78 15.35
CA PHE A 254 -25.08 -19.34 15.14
C PHE A 254 -23.93 -18.81 15.97
N PHE A 255 -23.19 -17.83 15.46
CA PHE A 255 -22.21 -17.08 16.26
C PHE A 255 -22.62 -15.61 16.35
N ARG A 256 -22.08 -14.88 17.34
CA ARG A 256 -22.21 -13.41 17.39
C ARG A 256 -21.12 -12.77 16.57
N CYS A 257 -21.49 -11.85 15.67
CA CYS A 257 -20.52 -11.08 14.90
C CYS A 257 -19.43 -10.49 15.81
N ILE A 258 -18.17 -10.83 15.55
CA ILE A 258 -17.02 -10.20 16.19
C ILE A 258 -16.57 -9.07 15.28
N SER A 259 -16.68 -7.82 15.75
CA SER A 259 -16.20 -6.66 14.98
C SER A 259 -14.68 -6.57 15.13
N ILE A 260 -13.98 -6.59 13.99
CA ILE A 260 -12.58 -6.15 13.90
C ILE A 260 -12.59 -4.81 13.16
N CYS A 261 -12.27 -3.73 13.85
CA CYS A 261 -12.34 -2.38 13.29
C CYS A 261 -11.23 -1.46 13.79
N GLY A 262 -11.01 -0.37 13.08
CA GLY A 262 -10.02 0.64 13.42
C GLY A 262 -9.84 1.69 12.33
N LEU A 263 -8.76 2.46 12.43
CA LEU A 263 -8.42 3.54 11.51
C LEU A 263 -7.07 3.28 10.84
N MET A 264 -7.03 3.52 9.53
CA MET A 264 -5.80 3.75 8.79
C MET A 264 -5.52 5.25 8.79
N TYR A 265 -4.40 5.70 9.35
CA TYR A 265 -4.11 7.12 9.51
C TYR A 265 -2.72 7.50 9.00
N LEU A 266 -2.58 8.78 8.64
CA LEU A 266 -1.30 9.38 8.29
C LEU A 266 -0.66 9.91 9.57
N ASP A 267 0.42 9.26 10.00
CA ASP A 267 1.25 9.71 11.11
C ASP A 267 2.13 10.87 10.62
N ALA A 268 1.60 12.08 10.75
CA ALA A 268 2.17 13.30 10.17
C ALA A 268 3.38 13.80 10.96
N ASN A 269 3.39 13.56 12.27
CA ASN A 269 4.42 14.06 13.18
C ASN A 269 5.50 13.00 13.52
N PHE A 270 5.36 11.79 12.98
CA PHE A 270 6.27 10.66 13.11
C PHE A 270 6.44 10.16 14.55
N ASN A 271 5.40 10.26 15.37
CA ASN A 271 5.46 9.86 16.78
C ASN A 271 4.98 8.42 17.05
N ASN A 272 4.46 7.72 16.03
CA ASN A 272 3.95 6.35 16.06
C ASN A 272 2.65 6.14 16.83
N VAL A 273 1.93 7.21 17.16
CA VAL A 273 0.64 7.13 17.84
C VAL A 273 -0.43 7.85 17.04
N LEU A 274 -1.66 7.36 17.13
CA LEU A 274 -2.80 8.06 16.56
C LEU A 274 -3.10 9.32 17.38
N ASP A 275 -2.90 10.49 16.77
CA ASP A 275 -3.26 11.78 17.37
C ASP A 275 -4.63 12.30 16.88
N PRO A 276 -5.34 13.13 17.68
CA PRO A 276 -6.67 13.64 17.30
C PRO A 276 -6.71 14.48 16.03
N ASP A 277 -5.60 15.10 15.64
CA ASP A 277 -5.49 16.00 14.48
C ASP A 277 -4.96 15.29 13.22
N GLU A 278 -4.72 13.98 13.28
CA GLU A 278 -4.20 13.21 12.16
C GLU A 278 -5.28 12.75 11.20
N ASN A 279 -4.95 12.80 9.91
CA ASN A 279 -5.90 12.49 8.86
C ASN A 279 -5.99 10.98 8.64
N GLY A 280 -7.22 10.50 8.48
CA GLY A 280 -7.46 9.14 8.02
C GLY A 280 -7.16 8.94 6.53
N ILE A 281 -6.75 7.74 6.14
CA ILE A 281 -6.39 7.38 4.76
C ILE A 281 -7.55 6.59 4.14
N ASN A 282 -8.38 7.25 3.32
CA ASN A 282 -9.45 6.62 2.54
C ASN A 282 -8.92 5.95 1.25
N GLY A 283 -9.65 4.95 0.76
CA GLY A 283 -9.34 4.26 -0.50
C GLY A 283 -8.23 3.20 -0.40
N LEU A 284 -7.71 2.94 0.80
CA LEU A 284 -6.71 1.92 1.05
C LEU A 284 -7.38 0.55 1.12
N LYS A 285 -6.83 -0.44 0.41
CA LYS A 285 -7.37 -1.80 0.40
C LYS A 285 -6.78 -2.60 1.57
N ILE A 286 -7.65 -3.22 2.32
CA ILE A 286 -7.34 -4.03 3.51
C ILE A 286 -7.79 -5.44 3.24
N LYS A 287 -6.93 -6.41 3.56
CA LYS A 287 -7.23 -7.83 3.48
C LYS A 287 -7.27 -8.40 4.89
N LEU A 288 -8.35 -9.10 5.21
CA LEU A 288 -8.44 -9.88 6.43
C LEU A 288 -8.13 -11.33 6.10
N TRP A 289 -7.15 -11.89 6.78
CA TRP A 289 -6.73 -13.28 6.62
C TRP A 289 -7.19 -14.10 7.83
N THR A 290 -7.63 -15.32 7.59
CA THR A 290 -7.92 -16.30 8.63
C THR A 290 -6.86 -17.41 8.64
N ILE A 291 -6.56 -17.93 9.82
CA ILE A 291 -5.63 -19.05 10.01
C ILE A 291 -6.44 -20.27 10.42
N ASN A 292 -6.48 -21.29 9.55
CA ASN A 292 -7.22 -22.51 9.84
C ASN A 292 -6.47 -23.42 10.84
N ALA A 293 -7.14 -24.49 11.31
CA ALA A 293 -6.55 -25.46 12.24
C ALA A 293 -5.25 -26.12 11.74
N SER A 294 -5.06 -26.21 10.41
CA SER A 294 -3.83 -26.71 9.78
C SER A 294 -2.71 -25.66 9.68
N LYS A 295 -2.92 -24.45 10.24
CA LYS A 295 -2.02 -23.28 10.15
C LYS A 295 -1.84 -22.71 8.74
N ASN A 296 -2.77 -22.99 7.83
CA ASN A 296 -2.76 -22.34 6.53
C ASN A 296 -3.51 -21.00 6.60
N THR A 297 -2.94 -19.97 6.00
CA THR A 297 -3.56 -18.65 5.85
C THR A 297 -4.46 -18.62 4.63
N VAL A 298 -5.70 -18.17 4.80
CA VAL A 298 -6.70 -18.03 3.73
C VAL A 298 -7.28 -16.63 3.77
N LEU A 299 -7.43 -15.99 2.60
CA LEU A 299 -8.08 -14.68 2.52
C LEU A 299 -9.55 -14.85 2.92
N PHE A 300 -9.97 -14.17 3.98
CA PHE A 300 -11.34 -14.22 4.48
C PHE A 300 -12.21 -13.16 3.82
N SER A 301 -11.75 -11.91 3.81
CA SER A 301 -12.49 -10.78 3.25
C SER A 301 -11.57 -9.62 2.89
N GLU A 302 -12.08 -8.67 2.11
CA GLU A 302 -11.41 -7.44 1.75
C GLU A 302 -12.29 -6.23 2.08
N TYR A 303 -11.67 -5.12 2.44
CA TYR A 303 -12.34 -3.85 2.72
C TYR A 303 -11.58 -2.70 2.07
N VAL A 304 -12.27 -1.62 1.71
CA VAL A 304 -11.64 -0.38 1.23
C VAL A 304 -11.98 0.72 2.22
N THR A 305 -10.96 1.33 2.81
CA THR A 305 -11.16 2.34 3.85
C THR A 305 -12.02 3.50 3.36
N SER A 306 -12.86 4.00 4.25
CA SER A 306 -13.78 5.10 3.98
C SER A 306 -14.07 5.89 5.25
N SER A 307 -14.89 6.93 5.16
CA SER A 307 -15.35 7.65 6.34
C SER A 307 -16.23 6.73 7.22
N LYS A 308 -16.04 6.81 8.54
CA LYS A 308 -16.78 6.00 9.51
C LYS A 308 -18.30 6.22 9.35
N PRO A 309 -19.11 5.15 9.23
CA PRO A 309 -20.56 5.26 9.14
C PRO A 309 -21.14 6.07 10.32
N GLY A 310 -21.91 7.12 10.00
CA GLY A 310 -22.50 8.03 10.99
C GLY A 310 -21.56 9.12 11.53
N TYR A 311 -20.26 9.08 11.20
CA TYR A 311 -19.25 10.05 11.66
C TYR A 311 -18.35 10.47 10.47
N PRO A 312 -18.85 11.33 9.56
CA PRO A 312 -18.17 11.63 8.30
C PRO A 312 -16.85 12.39 8.45
N SER A 313 -16.51 12.88 9.65
CA SER A 313 -15.24 13.53 9.96
C SER A 313 -14.14 12.55 10.37
N ILE A 314 -14.45 11.24 10.49
CA ILE A 314 -13.48 10.20 10.84
C ILE A 314 -13.20 9.40 9.59
N ASP A 315 -12.11 9.72 8.90
CA ASP A 315 -11.67 9.04 7.68
C ASP A 315 -10.77 7.83 8.00
N GLY A 316 -10.51 6.98 7.01
CA GLY A 316 -9.63 5.82 7.14
C GLY A 316 -10.24 4.62 7.87
N TYR A 317 -11.55 4.64 8.12
CA TYR A 317 -12.25 3.59 8.86
C TYR A 317 -12.41 2.31 8.06
N TYR A 318 -12.31 1.19 8.76
CA TYR A 318 -12.68 -0.13 8.28
C TYR A 318 -13.33 -0.96 9.38
N GLU A 319 -14.18 -1.91 9.00
CA GLU A 319 -14.82 -2.85 9.92
C GLU A 319 -15.15 -4.17 9.22
N PHE A 320 -14.80 -5.27 9.87
CA PHE A 320 -15.18 -6.63 9.50
C PHE A 320 -16.09 -7.22 10.57
N CYS A 321 -17.11 -7.99 10.17
CA CYS A 321 -17.76 -8.97 11.05
C CYS A 321 -17.20 -10.35 10.70
N VAL A 322 -16.68 -11.06 11.70
CA VAL A 322 -16.15 -12.41 11.54
C VAL A 322 -16.72 -13.40 12.55
N PRO A 323 -16.73 -14.70 12.23
CA PRO A 323 -16.91 -15.76 13.23
C PRO A 323 -15.69 -15.85 14.15
N PRO A 324 -15.82 -16.55 15.30
CA PRO A 324 -14.69 -16.88 16.16
C PRO A 324 -13.56 -17.56 15.36
N GLY A 325 -12.32 -17.37 15.81
CA GLY A 325 -11.15 -17.92 15.16
C GLY A 325 -9.94 -16.99 15.16
N LYS A 326 -8.92 -17.35 14.38
CA LYS A 326 -7.64 -16.64 14.32
C LYS A 326 -7.54 -15.79 13.06
N TYR A 327 -7.23 -14.51 13.23
CA TYR A 327 -7.18 -13.55 12.13
C TYR A 327 -5.98 -12.61 12.21
N PHE A 328 -5.54 -12.08 11.08
CA PHE A 328 -4.66 -10.92 11.03
C PHE A 328 -5.03 -10.05 9.82
N ILE A 329 -4.63 -8.79 9.88
CA ILE A 329 -4.90 -7.81 8.82
C ILE A 329 -3.64 -7.60 8.00
N GLU A 330 -3.76 -7.55 6.68
CA GLU A 330 -2.76 -7.07 5.75
C GLU A 330 -3.26 -5.78 5.10
N THR A 331 -2.44 -4.74 5.15
CA THR A 331 -2.70 -3.52 4.38
C THR A 331 -2.05 -3.62 3.01
N ASP A 332 -2.87 -3.65 1.96
CA ASP A 332 -2.41 -3.71 0.58
C ASP A 332 -1.96 -2.31 0.14
N MET A 333 -0.65 -2.06 0.23
CA MET A 333 -0.04 -0.79 -0.18
C MET A 333 0.20 -0.77 -1.69
N PRO A 334 -0.43 0.16 -2.44
CA PRO A 334 -0.06 0.40 -3.82
C PRO A 334 1.43 0.74 -3.92
N PRO A 335 2.17 0.25 -4.94
CA PRO A 335 3.59 0.60 -5.13
C PRO A 335 3.85 2.10 -5.25
N THR A 336 2.83 2.88 -5.62
CA THR A 336 2.85 4.34 -5.76
C THR A 336 2.46 5.09 -4.49
N SER A 337 2.12 4.40 -3.40
CA SER A 337 1.60 5.05 -2.19
C SER A 337 2.69 5.78 -1.40
N TYR A 338 3.95 5.33 -1.50
CA TYR A 338 5.09 5.85 -0.72
C TYR A 338 4.87 5.87 0.80
N LEU A 339 3.82 5.17 1.24
CA LEU A 339 3.50 4.98 2.63
C LEU A 339 4.45 3.95 3.22
N THR A 340 4.82 4.14 4.47
CA THR A 340 5.61 3.18 5.24
C THR A 340 4.94 3.05 6.60
N ALA A 341 4.72 1.82 7.06
CA ALA A 341 4.13 1.60 8.37
C ALA A 341 5.02 2.21 9.46
N GLY A 342 4.38 2.81 10.46
CA GLY A 342 5.06 3.24 11.68
C GLY A 342 5.54 2.06 12.53
N GLU A 343 6.23 2.35 13.62
CA GLU A 343 6.62 1.36 14.60
C GLU A 343 5.40 0.86 15.39
N PRO A 344 5.32 -0.44 15.71
CA PRO A 344 4.18 -1.00 16.44
C PRO A 344 4.17 -0.64 17.93
N ASN A 345 2.97 -0.61 18.52
CA ASN A 345 2.73 -0.60 19.96
C ASN A 345 3.45 0.53 20.74
N VAL A 346 3.60 1.70 20.12
CA VAL A 346 4.10 2.91 20.77
C VAL A 346 2.93 3.65 21.43
N GLY A 347 3.16 4.27 22.60
CA GLY A 347 2.17 5.06 23.34
C GLY A 347 1.83 4.48 24.71
N ASP A 348 0.92 5.16 25.42
CA ASP A 348 0.55 4.80 26.80
C ASP A 348 -0.71 3.93 26.89
N VAL A 349 -1.56 3.91 25.85
CA VAL A 349 -2.83 3.16 25.82
C VAL A 349 -3.04 2.43 24.48
N PRO A 350 -3.63 1.22 24.46
CA PRO A 350 -3.81 0.45 23.24
C PRO A 350 -4.62 1.15 22.14
N ASP A 351 -5.55 2.03 22.50
CA ASP A 351 -6.45 2.71 21.56
C ASP A 351 -5.74 3.67 20.60
N ILE A 352 -4.48 4.02 20.86
CA ILE A 352 -3.68 4.90 19.99
C ILE A 352 -2.51 4.16 19.34
N TYR A 353 -2.37 2.86 19.57
CA TYR A 353 -1.25 2.09 19.01
C TYR A 353 -1.38 1.96 17.51
N ASN A 354 -0.23 1.96 16.84
CA ASN A 354 -0.09 1.34 15.55
C ASN A 354 0.08 -0.19 15.73
N TYR A 355 -0.76 -0.98 15.08
CA TYR A 355 -0.77 -2.44 15.23
C TYR A 355 0.07 -3.18 14.18
N ILE A 356 0.65 -2.52 13.18
CA ILE A 356 1.48 -3.21 12.17
C ILE A 356 2.83 -3.61 12.76
N ASP A 357 3.06 -4.91 12.94
CA ASP A 357 4.32 -5.48 13.46
C ASP A 357 5.06 -6.35 12.44
N HIS A 358 4.45 -6.58 11.28
CA HIS A 358 4.95 -7.41 10.19
C HIS A 358 5.12 -8.90 10.53
N GLU A 359 4.52 -9.41 11.61
CA GLU A 359 4.68 -10.82 12.04
C GLU A 359 4.25 -11.80 10.94
N ASN A 360 3.15 -11.49 10.25
CA ASN A 360 2.56 -12.32 9.20
C ASN A 360 2.99 -11.91 7.78
N GLY A 361 4.02 -11.06 7.66
CA GLY A 361 4.48 -10.49 6.40
C GLY A 361 4.47 -8.96 6.39
N LEU A 362 4.96 -8.35 5.31
CA LEU A 362 5.03 -6.89 5.22
C LEU A 362 3.62 -6.27 5.32
N ASN A 363 3.51 -5.17 6.06
CA ASN A 363 2.26 -4.44 6.34
C ASN A 363 1.15 -5.27 7.00
N THR A 364 1.52 -6.27 7.82
CA THR A 364 0.57 -7.07 8.58
C THR A 364 0.57 -6.74 10.07
N THR A 365 -0.58 -6.97 10.71
CA THR A 365 -0.74 -6.95 12.17
C THR A 365 -0.32 -8.28 12.80
N PRO A 366 -0.22 -8.34 14.15
CA PRO A 366 -0.18 -9.61 14.86
C PRO A 366 -1.43 -10.44 14.61
N THR A 367 -1.35 -11.71 14.98
CA THR A 367 -2.52 -12.60 14.98
C THR A 367 -3.42 -12.32 16.19
N PHE A 368 -4.70 -12.12 15.92
CA PHE A 368 -5.77 -12.03 16.92
C PHE A 368 -6.45 -13.40 17.06
N ASP A 369 -6.70 -13.83 18.28
CA ASP A 369 -7.45 -15.06 18.61
C ASP A 369 -8.78 -14.63 19.22
N LEU A 370 -9.87 -14.85 18.50
CA LEU A 370 -11.17 -14.24 18.78
C LEU A 370 -12.21 -15.31 19.14
N GLN A 371 -13.01 -15.01 20.16
CA GLN A 371 -14.10 -15.84 20.66
C GLN A 371 -15.45 -15.16 20.43
N SER A 372 -16.55 -15.94 20.41
CA SER A 372 -17.89 -15.37 20.19
C SER A 372 -18.19 -14.25 21.19
N GLY A 373 -18.62 -13.10 20.66
CA GLY A 373 -18.93 -11.90 21.45
C GLY A 373 -17.77 -10.95 21.70
N ASP A 374 -16.55 -11.26 21.25
CA ASP A 374 -15.43 -10.31 21.27
C ASP A 374 -15.74 -9.05 20.45
N HIS A 375 -15.05 -7.96 20.80
CA HIS A 375 -15.14 -6.69 20.10
C HIS A 375 -13.77 -6.02 20.05
N LEU A 376 -13.17 -5.98 18.86
CA LEU A 376 -11.81 -5.52 18.64
C LEU A 376 -11.80 -4.31 17.70
N CYS A 377 -12.10 -3.14 18.26
CA CYS A 377 -12.38 -1.92 17.50
C CYS A 377 -11.36 -0.80 17.69
N ASN A 378 -10.13 -1.17 18.04
CA ASN A 378 -9.02 -0.28 18.28
C ASN A 378 -7.76 -0.65 17.48
N ILE A 379 -7.93 -1.42 16.39
CA ILE A 379 -6.81 -1.85 15.54
C ILE A 379 -6.46 -0.73 14.56
N ASN A 380 -5.79 0.29 15.08
CA ASN A 380 -5.33 1.42 14.28
C ASN A 380 -3.98 1.10 13.64
N ASN A 381 -3.78 1.57 12.41
CA ASN A 381 -2.50 1.40 11.73
C ASN A 381 -2.06 2.73 11.12
N GLY A 382 -0.89 3.18 11.59
CA GLY A 382 -0.30 4.47 11.24
C GLY A 382 0.73 4.30 10.14
N PHE A 383 0.71 5.23 9.19
CA PHE A 383 1.64 5.26 8.08
C PHE A 383 2.31 6.61 7.97
N TYR A 384 3.61 6.62 7.73
CA TYR A 384 4.32 7.81 7.31
C TYR A 384 4.20 7.98 5.81
N CYS A 385 4.11 9.23 5.34
CA CYS A 385 4.30 9.55 3.94
C CYS A 385 5.56 10.40 3.74
N TYR A 386 6.62 9.75 3.28
CA TYR A 386 7.87 10.45 3.04
C TYR A 386 7.84 11.29 1.76
N GLY A 387 8.47 12.46 1.83
CA GLY A 387 8.77 13.29 0.67
C GLY A 387 10.03 12.85 -0.07
N SER A 388 10.25 13.42 -1.25
CA SER A 388 11.48 13.24 -2.01
C SER A 388 11.91 14.51 -2.73
N ILE A 389 13.22 14.68 -2.88
CA ILE A 389 13.86 15.71 -3.70
C ILE A 389 14.59 15.01 -4.85
N GLN A 390 14.36 15.46 -6.06
CA GLN A 390 15.05 15.03 -7.28
C GLN A 390 15.75 16.23 -7.90
N LEU A 391 17.02 16.05 -8.24
CA LEU A 391 17.85 17.04 -8.89
C LEU A 391 18.25 16.58 -10.29
N ARG A 392 18.37 17.51 -11.22
CA ARG A 392 19.00 17.33 -12.54
C ARG A 392 20.30 18.10 -12.61
N ILE A 393 21.36 17.45 -13.09
CA ILE A 393 22.70 18.04 -13.22
C ILE A 393 23.14 17.95 -14.68
N TRP A 394 23.53 19.07 -15.27
CA TRP A 394 23.91 19.15 -16.69
C TRP A 394 25.11 20.06 -16.92
N LEU A 395 25.69 19.91 -18.12
CA LEU A 395 26.74 20.74 -18.66
C LEU A 395 26.11 21.85 -19.50
N ASP A 396 26.03 23.03 -18.91
CA ASP A 396 25.53 24.26 -19.51
C ASP A 396 26.61 24.86 -20.44
N TYR A 397 26.45 24.65 -21.74
CA TYR A 397 27.44 25.04 -22.74
C TYR A 397 27.36 26.52 -23.09
N ASN A 398 26.19 27.14 -22.92
CA ASN A 398 25.93 28.51 -23.34
C ASN A 398 25.92 29.51 -22.17
N PHE A 399 26.11 28.99 -20.94
CA PHE A 399 26.19 29.71 -19.66
C PHE A 399 24.91 30.48 -19.30
N ASN A 400 23.76 30.09 -19.83
CA ASN A 400 22.49 30.78 -19.61
C ASN A 400 21.80 30.40 -18.29
N GLY A 401 22.25 29.34 -17.61
CA GLY A 401 21.64 28.84 -16.38
C GLY A 401 20.34 28.06 -16.58
N ILE A 402 20.02 27.67 -17.81
CA ILE A 402 18.79 26.98 -18.22
C ILE A 402 19.18 25.67 -18.89
N TYR A 403 18.51 24.58 -18.52
CA TYR A 403 18.67 23.30 -19.17
C TYR A 403 18.01 23.31 -20.55
N ASP A 404 18.84 23.22 -21.60
CA ASP A 404 18.42 23.10 -22.99
C ASP A 404 18.44 21.62 -23.46
N GLU A 405 17.58 21.23 -24.40
CA GLU A 405 17.47 19.81 -24.85
C GLU A 405 18.78 19.25 -25.46
N ASP A 406 19.63 20.12 -26.00
CA ASP A 406 20.92 19.74 -26.61
C ASP A 406 22.06 19.62 -25.58
N GLU A 407 21.80 19.90 -24.30
CA GLU A 407 22.82 19.89 -23.25
C GLU A 407 23.02 18.51 -22.62
N GLU A 408 24.28 18.18 -22.38
CA GLU A 408 24.67 16.90 -21.82
C GLU A 408 24.40 16.85 -20.33
N VAL A 409 23.83 15.76 -19.86
CA VAL A 409 23.64 15.49 -18.43
C VAL A 409 24.91 14.93 -17.81
N LEU A 410 25.16 15.22 -16.53
CA LEU A 410 26.41 14.86 -15.85
C LEU A 410 26.19 13.76 -14.81
N PRO A 411 26.66 12.51 -15.07
CA PRO A 411 26.65 11.44 -14.09
C PRO A 411 27.77 11.58 -13.05
N ASP A 412 27.66 10.80 -11.98
CA ASP A 412 28.68 10.63 -10.93
C ASP A 412 29.07 11.92 -10.19
N ILE A 413 28.20 12.94 -10.20
CA ILE A 413 28.40 14.17 -9.43
C ILE A 413 27.90 13.94 -7.99
N PRO A 414 28.76 14.10 -6.96
CA PRO A 414 28.35 13.93 -5.58
C PRO A 414 27.46 15.09 -5.12
N VAL A 415 26.29 14.74 -4.58
CA VAL A 415 25.33 15.67 -3.99
C VAL A 415 25.07 15.26 -2.55
N THR A 416 25.31 16.18 -1.62
CA THR A 416 24.99 15.98 -0.21
C THR A 416 23.76 16.80 0.15
N LEU A 417 22.75 16.15 0.74
CA LEU A 417 21.59 16.80 1.34
C LEU A 417 21.92 17.18 2.78
N TYR A 418 21.61 18.42 3.17
CA TYR A 418 21.79 18.93 4.53
C TYR A 418 20.45 19.37 5.12
N ASN A 419 20.33 19.26 6.43
CA ASN A 419 19.27 19.94 7.19
C ASN A 419 19.68 21.40 7.50
N MET A 420 18.74 22.20 8.02
CA MET A 420 19.00 23.59 8.41
C MET A 420 19.99 23.77 9.59
N GLN A 421 20.44 22.68 10.22
CA GLN A 421 21.51 22.68 11.23
C GLN A 421 22.89 22.35 10.62
N TYR A 422 23.01 22.34 9.29
CA TYR A 422 24.23 22.01 8.54
C TYR A 422 24.75 20.59 8.78
N GLN A 423 23.87 19.67 9.16
CA GLN A 423 24.22 18.26 9.30
C GLN A 423 23.89 17.53 8.00
N ALA A 424 24.83 16.73 7.50
CA ALA A 424 24.61 15.90 6.32
C ALA A 424 23.57 14.82 6.65
N VAL A 425 22.46 14.83 5.89
CA VAL A 425 21.37 13.86 5.99
C VAL A 425 21.69 12.65 5.12
N SER A 426 22.15 12.89 3.89
CA SER A 426 22.46 11.84 2.91
C SER A 426 23.44 12.35 1.86
N LEU A 427 24.29 11.46 1.34
CA LEU A 427 25.16 11.69 0.19
C LEU A 427 24.75 10.73 -0.93
N ARG A 428 24.50 11.28 -2.12
CA ARG A 428 24.10 10.53 -3.32
C ARG A 428 24.94 11.01 -4.51
N TYR A 429 24.86 10.29 -5.60
CA TYR A 429 25.54 10.62 -6.86
C TYR A 429 24.48 10.69 -7.96
N SER A 430 24.66 11.59 -8.92
CA SER A 430 23.82 11.60 -10.11
C SER A 430 24.00 10.32 -10.93
N ASP A 431 22.91 9.80 -11.46
CA ASP A 431 22.88 8.62 -12.31
C ASP A 431 23.34 8.96 -13.76
N PHE A 432 23.28 7.96 -14.66
CA PHE A 432 23.64 8.13 -16.07
C PHE A 432 22.79 9.16 -16.83
N ASN A 433 21.64 9.57 -16.29
CA ASN A 433 20.78 10.63 -16.82
C ASN A 433 21.02 11.99 -16.13
N GLY A 434 22.05 12.09 -15.28
CA GLY A 434 22.31 13.27 -14.46
C GLY A 434 21.29 13.51 -13.37
N ILE A 435 20.49 12.50 -13.00
CA ILE A 435 19.46 12.61 -11.99
C ILE A 435 19.97 12.13 -10.63
N CYS A 436 19.76 12.92 -9.59
CA CYS A 436 20.07 12.54 -8.21
C CYS A 436 18.79 12.61 -7.36
N ILE A 437 18.40 11.51 -6.72
CA ILE A 437 17.17 11.42 -5.91
C ILE A 437 17.52 11.21 -4.44
N PHE A 438 16.91 12.01 -3.58
CA PHE A 438 16.79 11.82 -2.15
C PHE A 438 15.35 11.45 -1.82
N ASP A 439 15.14 10.21 -1.42
CA ASP A 439 13.88 9.62 -1.01
C ASP A 439 13.80 9.46 0.51
N GLN A 440 12.62 9.08 1.01
CA GLN A 440 12.39 8.82 2.44
C GLN A 440 12.68 10.05 3.34
N LEU A 441 12.37 11.25 2.85
CA LEU A 441 12.60 12.49 3.59
C LEU A 441 11.42 12.80 4.51
N LYS A 442 11.72 13.07 5.78
CA LYS A 442 10.74 13.58 6.75
C LYS A 442 10.40 15.04 6.45
N ASN A 443 9.24 15.49 6.93
CA ASN A 443 8.84 16.89 6.88
C ASN A 443 9.95 17.79 7.45
N GLY A 444 10.29 18.84 6.71
CA GLY A 444 11.31 19.79 7.12
C GLY A 444 11.95 20.54 5.97
N ASP A 445 12.82 21.48 6.34
CA ASP A 445 13.57 22.29 5.40
C ASP A 445 14.98 21.71 5.21
N TYR A 446 15.39 21.64 3.95
CA TYR A 446 16.67 21.08 3.52
C TYR A 446 17.36 22.02 2.53
N PHE A 447 18.64 21.77 2.27
CA PHE A 447 19.33 22.31 1.10
C PHE A 447 20.33 21.29 0.59
N VAL A 448 20.66 21.37 -0.69
CA VAL A 448 21.64 20.48 -1.32
C VAL A 448 22.97 21.18 -1.48
N ARG A 449 24.05 20.40 -1.51
CA ARG A 449 25.38 20.87 -1.87
C ARG A 449 26.01 19.93 -2.89
N LEU A 450 26.52 20.49 -3.96
CA LEU A 450 27.28 19.76 -4.97
C LEU A 450 28.77 19.98 -4.75
N ASP A 451 29.53 18.90 -4.67
CA ASP A 451 30.99 18.94 -4.64
C ASP A 451 31.52 18.67 -6.06
N ILE A 452 31.76 19.75 -6.81
CA ILE A 452 32.14 19.69 -8.23
C ILE A 452 33.67 19.68 -8.42
N ASP A 453 34.12 19.21 -9.59
CA ASP A 453 35.53 19.25 -9.97
C ASP A 453 36.03 20.71 -10.05
N PRO A 454 37.28 21.02 -9.62
CA PRO A 454 37.84 22.37 -9.71
C PRO A 454 37.96 22.94 -11.12
N THR A 455 37.78 22.13 -12.17
CA THR A 455 37.70 22.55 -13.57
C THR A 455 36.29 22.94 -13.99
N MET A 456 35.30 22.93 -13.09
CA MET A 456 33.92 23.33 -13.36
C MET A 456 33.50 24.51 -12.48
N SER A 457 32.45 25.20 -12.90
CA SER A 457 31.78 26.25 -12.13
C SER A 457 30.28 26.22 -12.37
N PHE A 458 29.48 26.54 -11.36
CA PHE A 458 28.05 26.74 -11.53
C PHE A 458 27.76 27.92 -12.46
N THR A 459 26.76 27.79 -13.32
CA THR A 459 26.28 28.87 -14.19
C THR A 459 25.27 29.75 -13.45
N ILE A 460 24.61 30.68 -14.14
CA ILE A 460 23.77 31.69 -13.49
C ILE A 460 22.58 31.00 -12.81
N ALA A 461 22.33 31.29 -11.54
CA ALA A 461 21.24 30.69 -10.79
C ALA A 461 19.89 31.41 -11.00
N ASN A 462 18.80 30.66 -10.88
CA ASN A 462 17.41 31.10 -10.84
C ASN A 462 17.00 31.94 -12.09
N VAL A 463 17.39 31.46 -13.28
CA VAL A 463 17.15 32.16 -14.54
C VAL A 463 16.06 31.45 -15.33
N GLY A 464 14.91 32.12 -15.49
CA GLY A 464 13.86 31.65 -16.38
C GLY A 464 12.78 30.84 -15.67
N ASN A 465 12.58 29.59 -16.08
CA ASN A 465 11.53 28.72 -15.56
C ASN A 465 12.13 27.75 -14.54
N ASP A 466 11.54 27.72 -13.36
CA ASP A 466 11.89 26.91 -12.19
C ASP A 466 12.07 25.41 -12.48
N ASN A 467 11.40 24.86 -13.49
CA ASN A 467 11.54 23.43 -13.81
C ASN A 467 12.84 23.08 -14.55
N ILE A 468 13.58 24.08 -15.04
CA ILE A 468 14.72 23.89 -15.94
C ILE A 468 15.89 24.80 -15.59
N ASP A 469 15.80 25.66 -14.60
CA ASP A 469 16.88 26.57 -14.25
C ASP A 469 17.84 25.98 -13.22
N ASN A 470 18.97 26.64 -13.06
CA ASN A 470 19.98 26.26 -12.06
C ASN A 470 19.61 26.84 -10.68
N ASP A 471 19.35 25.99 -9.70
CA ASP A 471 18.99 26.41 -8.33
C ASP A 471 20.19 26.68 -7.42
N ILE A 472 21.41 26.44 -7.91
CA ILE A 472 22.62 26.54 -7.08
C ILE A 472 23.06 27.99 -6.95
N ASP A 473 22.47 28.68 -5.98
CA ASP A 473 22.63 30.12 -5.73
C ASP A 473 23.67 30.48 -4.65
N ASN A 474 24.23 29.48 -3.98
CA ASN A 474 25.18 29.59 -2.88
C ASN A 474 24.61 30.16 -1.57
N SER A 475 23.30 30.07 -1.35
CA SER A 475 22.61 30.58 -0.15
C SER A 475 23.21 30.09 1.18
N PHE A 476 23.73 28.88 1.22
CA PHE A 476 24.34 28.25 2.41
C PHE A 476 25.85 28.01 2.27
N GLY A 477 26.50 28.70 1.33
CA GLY A 477 27.92 28.54 1.00
C GLY A 477 28.13 28.04 -0.43
N SER A 478 29.40 27.90 -0.84
CA SER A 478 29.74 27.53 -2.22
C SER A 478 29.10 26.19 -2.63
N GLY A 479 28.43 26.19 -3.78
CA GLY A 479 27.79 25.02 -4.38
C GLY A 479 26.51 24.56 -3.70
N THR A 480 25.82 25.44 -2.97
CA THR A 480 24.55 25.12 -2.27
C THR A 480 23.33 25.73 -2.96
N SER A 481 22.18 25.07 -2.83
CA SER A 481 20.88 25.60 -3.26
C SER A 481 20.29 26.57 -2.23
N HIS A 482 19.15 27.17 -2.59
CA HIS A 482 18.23 27.77 -1.63
C HIS A 482 17.52 26.70 -0.75
N VAL A 483 16.64 27.15 0.16
CA VAL A 483 15.88 26.25 1.05
C VAL A 483 14.83 25.47 0.27
N ILE A 484 14.85 24.15 0.41
CA ILE A 484 13.88 23.22 -0.15
C ILE A 484 13.00 22.70 0.99
N SER A 485 11.73 23.12 1.02
CA SER A 485 10.76 22.69 2.03
C SER A 485 10.06 21.41 1.60
N VAL A 486 10.30 20.32 2.33
CA VAL A 486 9.67 19.01 2.13
C VAL A 486 8.47 18.88 3.07
N THR A 487 7.32 18.52 2.51
CA THR A 487 6.10 18.22 3.25
C THR A 487 5.65 16.78 3.00
N GLU A 488 4.59 16.33 3.69
CA GLU A 488 4.06 14.97 3.54
C GLU A 488 3.78 14.64 2.07
N CYS A 489 4.28 13.48 1.64
CA CYS A 489 4.20 13.00 0.26
C CYS A 489 4.79 13.92 -0.83
N SER A 490 5.42 15.06 -0.50
CA SER A 490 5.84 16.03 -1.52
C SER A 490 6.87 15.44 -2.48
N ARG A 491 6.73 15.77 -3.77
CA ARG A 491 7.65 15.39 -4.84
C ARG A 491 8.22 16.66 -5.44
N ILE A 492 9.48 16.95 -5.11
CA ILE A 492 10.18 18.14 -5.56
C ILE A 492 11.16 17.69 -6.63
N ASP A 493 10.86 17.95 -7.89
CA ASP A 493 11.62 17.47 -9.06
C ASP A 493 12.09 18.58 -10.01
N ASN A 494 11.89 19.82 -9.57
CA ASN A 494 12.28 21.07 -10.22
C ASN A 494 13.64 21.59 -9.74
N ILE A 495 14.51 20.75 -9.15
CA ILE A 495 15.82 21.21 -8.70
C ILE A 495 16.87 20.96 -9.80
N GLY A 496 17.55 22.02 -10.24
CA GLY A 496 18.57 21.99 -11.28
C GLY A 496 19.95 22.43 -10.82
N ALA A 497 20.98 21.88 -11.46
CA ALA A 497 22.37 22.31 -11.32
C ALA A 497 23.06 22.40 -12.69
N GLY A 498 23.16 23.62 -13.21
CA GLY A 498 23.89 23.95 -14.43
C GLY A 498 25.38 24.15 -14.13
N LEU A 499 26.23 23.32 -14.72
CA LEU A 499 27.69 23.40 -14.58
C LEU A 499 28.31 23.78 -15.91
N ALA A 500 29.35 24.61 -15.89
CA ALA A 500 30.15 24.88 -17.07
C ALA A 500 31.63 24.58 -16.79
N LEU A 501 32.33 24.10 -17.81
CA LEU A 501 33.78 23.88 -17.73
C LEU A 501 34.50 25.22 -17.70
N LEU A 502 35.34 25.40 -16.68
CA LEU A 502 36.34 26.45 -16.67
C LEU A 502 37.34 26.16 -17.80
N PRO A 503 37.59 27.11 -18.71
CA PRO A 503 38.61 26.91 -19.72
C PRO A 503 39.96 26.70 -19.02
N LEU A 504 40.58 25.55 -19.29
CA LEU A 504 41.93 25.26 -18.81
C LEU A 504 42.86 26.36 -19.33
N PRO A 505 43.66 27.03 -18.47
CA PRO A 505 44.56 28.07 -18.92
C PRO A 505 45.54 27.49 -19.97
N LEU A 506 45.64 28.15 -21.12
CA LEU A 506 46.59 27.82 -22.19
C LEU A 506 48.01 27.66 -21.62
N LEU A 507 48.62 26.49 -21.83
CA LEU A 507 49.96 26.17 -21.33
C LEU A 507 51.01 26.40 -22.42
N TRP A 508 51.73 27.53 -22.32
CA TRP A 508 52.85 27.86 -23.20
C TRP A 508 53.97 26.82 -23.11
N GLU A 509 54.33 26.22 -24.23
CA GLU A 509 55.45 25.27 -24.28
C GLU A 509 56.77 26.02 -24.50
N SER A 510 56.80 26.89 -25.50
CA SER A 510 57.97 27.70 -25.82
C SER A 510 57.56 29.03 -26.43
N VAL A 511 58.34 30.06 -26.12
CA VAL A 511 58.34 31.35 -26.81
C VAL A 511 59.80 31.78 -26.92
N SER A 512 60.22 32.17 -28.11
CA SER A 512 61.57 32.61 -28.41
C SER A 512 61.60 33.69 -29.48
N VAL A 513 62.68 34.48 -29.47
CA VAL A 513 62.98 35.44 -30.54
C VAL A 513 64.44 35.27 -30.97
N SER A 514 64.69 35.25 -32.29
CA SER A 514 66.03 35.26 -32.89
C SER A 514 66.22 36.49 -33.80
N LYS A 515 67.48 36.94 -33.95
CA LYS A 515 67.83 37.98 -34.91
C LYS A 515 68.20 37.31 -36.23
N GLU A 516 67.42 37.58 -37.28
CA GLU A 516 67.75 37.23 -38.66
C GLU A 516 68.40 38.43 -39.37
N SER A 517 68.92 38.21 -40.58
CA SER A 517 69.66 39.22 -41.34
C SER A 517 68.83 40.48 -41.67
N SER A 518 67.51 40.35 -41.82
CA SER A 518 66.60 41.44 -42.22
C SER A 518 65.36 41.60 -41.34
N TYR A 519 65.13 40.74 -40.34
CA TYR A 519 63.99 40.79 -39.43
C TYR A 519 64.30 40.12 -38.09
N ASN A 520 63.41 40.26 -37.12
CA ASN A 520 63.44 39.50 -35.88
C ASN A 520 62.38 38.39 -35.96
N LYS A 521 62.78 37.13 -35.82
CA LYS A 521 61.87 35.99 -35.94
C LYS A 521 61.35 35.62 -34.56
N LEU A 522 60.03 35.66 -34.38
CA LEU A 522 59.35 35.17 -33.19
C LEU A 522 58.78 33.79 -33.48
N GLU A 523 59.01 32.85 -32.58
CA GLU A 523 58.46 31.50 -32.66
C GLU A 523 57.85 31.13 -31.30
N TRP A 524 56.67 30.50 -31.33
CA TRP A 524 56.06 29.94 -30.13
C TRP A 524 55.35 28.62 -30.41
N SER A 525 55.29 27.76 -29.39
CA SER A 525 54.49 26.54 -29.37
C SER A 525 53.68 26.44 -28.08
N VAL A 526 52.54 25.75 -28.17
CA VAL A 526 51.62 25.54 -27.05
C VAL A 526 51.42 24.04 -26.82
N LYS A 527 51.39 23.61 -25.55
CA LYS A 527 51.20 22.19 -25.19
C LYS A 527 49.77 21.70 -25.44
N SER A 528 48.81 22.60 -25.27
CA SER A 528 47.40 22.40 -25.59
C SER A 528 46.75 23.77 -25.87
N GLN A 529 45.83 23.79 -26.82
CA GLN A 529 44.98 24.95 -27.10
C GLN A 529 43.57 24.45 -27.40
N THR A 530 42.69 24.62 -26.42
CA THR A 530 41.25 24.39 -26.57
C THR A 530 40.60 25.76 -26.45
N ASN A 531 39.68 26.10 -27.37
CA ASN A 531 38.94 27.37 -27.38
C ASN A 531 39.77 28.65 -27.58
N VAL A 532 40.96 28.58 -28.19
CA VAL A 532 41.73 29.79 -28.55
C VAL A 532 41.20 30.39 -29.84
N SER A 533 40.88 31.68 -29.86
CA SER A 533 40.47 32.43 -31.05
C SER A 533 41.68 32.89 -31.87
N HIS A 534 42.59 33.64 -31.25
CA HIS A 534 43.75 34.24 -31.93
C HIS A 534 44.88 34.60 -30.95
N TYR A 535 46.04 34.93 -31.50
CA TYR A 535 47.23 35.40 -30.79
C TYR A 535 47.56 36.84 -31.21
N ILE A 536 47.83 37.71 -30.25
CA ILE A 536 48.25 39.09 -30.46
C ILE A 536 49.75 39.20 -30.15
N VAL A 537 50.54 39.60 -31.13
CA VAL A 537 51.99 39.79 -30.99
C VAL A 537 52.27 41.25 -30.64
N LEU A 538 52.98 41.47 -29.52
CA LEU A 538 53.30 42.81 -29.03
C LEU A 538 54.81 43.00 -28.93
N ARG A 539 55.29 44.21 -29.28
CA ARG A 539 56.68 44.65 -29.14
C ARG A 539 56.80 45.83 -28.19
N ASN A 540 57.90 45.89 -27.46
CA ASN A 540 58.36 47.06 -26.74
C ASN A 540 59.84 47.34 -27.09
N SER A 541 60.14 48.59 -27.45
CA SER A 541 61.48 49.03 -27.90
C SER A 541 62.49 49.26 -26.78
N GLY A 542 62.09 49.06 -25.52
CA GLY A 542 62.94 49.25 -24.33
C GLY A 542 63.10 50.70 -23.88
N GLU A 543 62.63 51.67 -24.66
CA GLU A 543 62.76 53.11 -24.37
C GLU A 543 61.60 53.66 -23.50
N ASN A 544 60.48 52.94 -23.42
CA ASN A 544 59.31 53.30 -22.62
C ASN A 544 58.51 52.04 -22.20
N THR A 545 57.39 52.21 -21.49
CA THR A 545 56.51 51.09 -21.05
C THR A 545 55.41 50.76 -22.05
N ILE A 546 55.41 51.35 -23.25
CA ILE A 546 54.33 51.21 -24.23
C ILE A 546 54.56 49.93 -25.04
N TRP A 547 53.52 49.12 -25.22
CA TRP A 547 53.54 47.92 -26.06
C TRP A 547 52.79 48.21 -27.36
N GLU A 548 53.45 48.00 -28.49
CA GLU A 548 52.89 48.16 -29.83
C GLU A 548 52.41 46.79 -30.34
N GLU A 549 51.18 46.72 -30.84
CA GLU A 549 50.65 45.53 -31.50
C GLU A 549 51.20 45.42 -32.92
N LEU A 550 51.86 44.31 -33.21
CA LEU A 550 52.45 44.03 -34.52
C LEU A 550 51.54 43.20 -35.42
N ALA A 551 50.80 42.25 -34.83
CA ALA A 551 49.93 41.37 -35.57
C ALA A 551 48.90 40.68 -34.67
N THR A 552 47.78 40.31 -35.28
CA THR A 552 46.80 39.37 -34.76
C THR A 552 46.78 38.12 -35.66
N ILE A 553 47.01 36.95 -35.08
CA ILE A 553 47.23 35.68 -35.80
C ILE A 553 46.16 34.67 -35.34
N PRO A 554 45.26 34.22 -36.22
CA PRO A 554 44.21 33.27 -35.83
C PRO A 554 44.80 31.94 -35.36
N ALA A 555 44.20 31.35 -34.34
CA ALA A 555 44.60 30.03 -33.88
C ALA A 555 44.19 28.95 -34.90
N ILE A 556 44.95 27.86 -34.90
CA ILE A 556 44.72 26.70 -35.78
C ILE A 556 44.33 25.59 -34.82
N ASN A 557 43.03 25.31 -34.64
CA ASN A 557 42.51 24.41 -33.60
C ASN A 557 43.01 22.96 -33.75
N ARG A 558 44.22 22.69 -33.26
CA ARG A 558 44.90 21.38 -33.20
C ARG A 558 45.66 21.27 -31.88
N ILE A 559 45.76 20.03 -31.36
CA ILE A 559 46.23 19.67 -30.02
C ILE A 559 47.64 20.19 -29.69
N VAL A 560 48.54 20.26 -30.67
CA VAL A 560 49.85 20.93 -30.58
C VAL A 560 50.02 21.78 -31.81
N SER A 561 50.36 23.06 -31.64
CA SER A 561 50.58 23.98 -32.76
C SER A 561 51.77 24.89 -32.49
N SER A 562 52.60 25.05 -33.52
CA SER A 562 53.69 26.01 -33.56
C SER A 562 53.34 27.15 -34.52
N TYR A 563 53.76 28.34 -34.14
CA TYR A 563 53.50 29.58 -34.86
C TYR A 563 54.80 30.35 -35.02
N SER A 564 54.88 31.15 -36.08
CA SER A 564 56.01 32.04 -36.36
C SER A 564 55.50 33.38 -36.84
N PHE A 565 56.20 34.45 -36.45
CA PHE A 565 55.95 35.80 -36.93
C PHE A 565 57.28 36.55 -37.15
N ASP A 566 57.40 37.24 -38.28
CA ASP A 566 58.60 37.96 -38.67
C ASP A 566 58.39 39.48 -38.48
N ASP A 567 59.14 40.10 -37.58
CA ASP A 567 59.13 41.55 -37.36
C ASP A 567 60.24 42.23 -38.18
N TYR A 568 59.86 42.89 -39.27
CA TYR A 568 60.76 43.61 -40.19
C TYR A 568 61.10 45.05 -39.76
N SER A 569 60.69 45.48 -38.57
CA SER A 569 60.99 46.84 -38.11
C SER A 569 62.49 47.11 -37.97
N THR A 570 62.93 48.25 -38.51
CA THR A 570 64.36 48.59 -38.73
C THR A 570 64.98 49.45 -37.62
N GLY A 571 64.46 49.39 -36.39
CA GLY A 571 65.01 50.17 -35.29
C GLY A 571 66.29 49.54 -34.69
N ASN A 572 67.35 50.34 -34.59
CA ASN A 572 68.58 49.97 -33.87
C ASN A 572 68.36 50.07 -32.35
N PHE A 573 67.61 49.13 -31.79
CA PHE A 573 67.34 49.07 -30.36
C PHE A 573 68.39 48.24 -29.63
N LEU A 574 68.86 48.73 -28.48
CA LEU A 574 69.82 48.03 -27.62
C LEU A 574 69.25 46.71 -27.09
N ASN A 575 67.97 46.69 -26.70
CA ASN A 575 67.22 45.48 -26.38
C ASN A 575 65.78 45.64 -26.89
N VAL A 576 65.24 44.62 -27.55
CA VAL A 576 63.82 44.59 -27.95
C VAL A 576 63.11 43.50 -27.16
N TYR A 577 61.92 43.83 -26.65
CA TYR A 577 61.09 42.91 -25.87
C TYR A 577 59.85 42.53 -26.65
N TYR A 578 59.49 41.26 -26.59
CA TYR A 578 58.28 40.73 -27.20
C TYR A 578 57.46 39.94 -26.18
N LYS A 579 56.13 40.01 -26.32
CA LYS A 579 55.20 39.11 -25.64
C LYS A 579 54.05 38.78 -26.58
N ILE A 580 53.41 37.66 -26.34
CA ILE A 580 52.26 37.19 -27.10
C ILE A 580 51.09 37.07 -26.14
N ILE A 581 49.91 37.52 -26.56
CA ILE A 581 48.66 37.35 -25.82
C ILE A 581 47.81 36.34 -26.60
N SER A 582 47.48 35.19 -26.01
CA SER A 582 46.41 34.36 -26.54
C SER A 582 45.06 34.96 -26.12
N VAL A 583 44.10 34.94 -27.02
CA VAL A 583 42.72 35.37 -26.77
C VAL A 583 41.82 34.19 -27.08
N ASP A 584 41.03 33.78 -26.10
CA ASP A 584 40.08 32.68 -26.21
C ASP A 584 38.81 33.13 -26.96
N ILE A 585 37.99 32.18 -27.43
CA ILE A 585 36.71 32.46 -28.11
C ILE A 585 35.75 33.24 -27.18
N ASP A 586 35.86 33.02 -25.87
CA ASP A 586 35.11 33.74 -24.83
C ASP A 586 35.73 35.10 -24.44
N GLY A 587 36.84 35.49 -25.07
CA GLY A 587 37.53 36.76 -24.86
C GLY A 587 38.52 36.81 -23.69
N ARG A 588 38.72 35.71 -22.94
CA ARG A 588 39.76 35.62 -21.91
C ARG A 588 41.16 35.68 -22.53
N LYS A 589 42.13 36.19 -21.78
CA LYS A 589 43.49 36.47 -22.28
C LYS A 589 44.56 35.80 -21.43
N SER A 590 45.49 35.08 -22.05
CA SER A 590 46.72 34.57 -21.41
C SER A 590 47.94 35.23 -22.02
N VAL A 591 48.91 35.64 -21.20
CA VAL A 591 50.10 36.37 -21.64
C VAL A 591 51.31 35.44 -21.54
N SER A 592 52.11 35.38 -22.60
CA SER A 592 53.37 34.63 -22.59
C SER A 592 54.40 35.27 -21.65
N LYS A 593 55.47 34.51 -21.35
CA LYS A 593 56.70 35.14 -20.85
C LYS A 593 57.18 36.21 -21.85
N ILE A 594 57.81 37.27 -21.34
CA ILE A 594 58.49 38.25 -22.18
C ILE A 594 59.80 37.63 -22.69
N VAL A 595 60.03 37.67 -24.01
CA VAL A 595 61.29 37.26 -24.62
C VAL A 595 62.07 38.49 -25.08
N THR A 596 63.38 38.45 -24.93
CA THR A 596 64.26 39.61 -25.15
C THR A 596 65.27 39.29 -26.24
N LEU A 597 65.35 40.16 -27.23
CA LEU A 597 66.43 40.19 -28.20
C LEU A 597 67.46 41.22 -27.74
N LYS A 598 68.63 40.75 -27.26
CA LYS A 598 69.71 41.62 -26.80
C LYS A 598 70.62 42.02 -27.95
N GLY A 599 70.90 43.31 -28.09
CA GLY A 599 71.94 43.82 -28.99
C GLY A 599 73.32 43.35 -28.53
N LYS A 600 74.21 43.00 -29.47
CA LYS A 600 75.58 42.58 -29.17
C LYS A 600 76.39 43.78 -28.63
N SER A 601 76.76 43.76 -27.35
CA SER A 601 77.96 44.43 -26.84
C SER A 601 78.82 43.44 -26.04
N GLU A 602 80.14 43.54 -26.16
CA GLU A 602 81.10 42.70 -25.44
C GLU A 602 80.95 42.90 -23.92
N GLN A 603 80.71 41.83 -23.18
CA GLN A 603 80.28 41.89 -21.77
C GLN A 603 81.36 42.46 -20.83
N PHE A 604 80.98 43.49 -20.08
CA PHE A 604 81.64 43.92 -18.85
C PHE A 604 81.86 42.73 -17.91
N SER A 605 83.07 42.56 -17.36
CA SER A 605 83.34 41.58 -16.31
C SER A 605 84.14 42.16 -15.15
N LEU A 606 83.76 41.74 -13.94
CA LEU A 606 84.34 42.12 -12.65
C LEU A 606 84.97 40.90 -12.00
N ASN A 607 86.29 40.96 -11.75
CA ASN A 607 87.04 39.92 -11.10
C ASN A 607 87.52 40.39 -9.71
N ILE A 608 87.49 39.47 -8.75
CA ILE A 608 87.95 39.71 -7.37
C ILE A 608 88.94 38.62 -6.99
N SER A 609 90.11 38.99 -6.46
CA SER A 609 91.10 38.03 -5.97
C SER A 609 91.99 38.62 -4.85
N PRO A 610 92.51 37.84 -3.89
CA PRO A 610 92.15 36.45 -3.61
C PRO A 610 90.77 36.35 -2.94
N VAL A 611 90.11 35.21 -3.13
CA VAL A 611 88.91 34.81 -2.39
C VAL A 611 89.16 33.39 -1.88
N PRO A 612 89.23 33.13 -0.55
CA PRO A 612 89.02 34.05 0.57
C PRO A 612 90.07 35.17 0.68
N ALA A 613 89.67 36.30 1.23
CA ALA A 613 90.51 37.47 1.48
C ALA A 613 90.89 37.56 2.96
N ASP A 614 92.15 37.92 3.24
CA ASP A 614 92.62 38.18 4.60
C ASP A 614 92.70 39.68 4.88
N GLU A 615 93.74 40.36 4.35
CA GLU A 615 93.97 41.79 4.61
C GLU A 615 93.41 42.71 3.51
N TYR A 616 93.25 42.18 2.28
CA TYR A 616 92.76 42.94 1.13
C TYR A 616 92.17 42.05 0.03
N ILE A 617 91.32 42.64 -0.82
CA ILE A 617 90.95 42.11 -2.15
C ILE A 617 91.44 43.04 -3.26
N TYR A 618 91.88 42.47 -4.37
CA TYR A 618 92.06 43.15 -5.66
C TYR A 618 90.77 43.06 -6.45
N ILE A 619 90.38 44.19 -7.03
CA ILE A 619 89.21 44.31 -7.89
C ILE A 619 89.72 44.73 -9.27
N ASP A 620 89.48 43.88 -10.27
CA ASP A 620 89.87 44.09 -11.66
C ASP A 620 88.63 44.21 -12.54
N LEU A 621 88.55 45.31 -13.27
CA LEU A 621 87.47 45.66 -14.16
C LEU A 621 87.87 45.46 -15.62
N HIS A 622 87.20 44.56 -16.34
CA HIS A 622 87.44 44.28 -17.77
C HIS A 622 86.27 44.77 -18.63
N GLY A 623 86.61 45.43 -19.74
CA GLY A 623 85.67 46.07 -20.66
C GLY A 623 86.19 47.42 -21.20
N ASN A 624 85.53 47.94 -22.24
CA ASN A 624 85.87 49.24 -22.84
C ASN A 624 84.90 50.37 -22.43
N ASP A 625 83.79 50.07 -21.75
CA ASP A 625 82.73 51.02 -21.38
C ASP A 625 82.94 51.75 -20.04
N PHE A 626 84.20 51.91 -19.60
CA PHE A 626 84.49 52.64 -18.37
C PHE A 626 84.54 54.14 -18.61
N ASP A 627 83.49 54.85 -18.20
CA ASP A 627 83.49 56.31 -18.14
C ASP A 627 83.80 56.78 -16.72
N PHE A 628 85.08 57.03 -16.45
CA PHE A 628 85.58 57.53 -15.17
C PHE A 628 85.22 59.00 -14.88
N THR A 629 84.53 59.70 -15.79
CA THR A 629 84.03 61.07 -15.54
C THR A 629 82.66 61.10 -14.88
N ASN A 630 82.00 59.94 -14.76
CA ASN A 630 80.66 59.76 -14.19
C ASN A 630 80.67 59.23 -12.74
N LYS A 631 79.52 59.27 -12.06
CA LYS A 631 79.37 58.73 -10.69
C LYS A 631 79.57 57.21 -10.68
N LEU A 632 80.70 56.78 -10.11
CA LEU A 632 81.11 55.39 -9.97
C LEU A 632 81.42 55.08 -8.49
N TRP A 633 80.80 54.02 -7.96
CA TRP A 633 81.09 53.54 -6.62
C TRP A 633 80.83 52.05 -6.48
N ILE A 634 81.35 51.48 -5.39
CA ILE A 634 81.05 50.12 -4.97
C ILE A 634 80.33 50.13 -3.64
N ASP A 635 79.27 49.33 -3.53
CA ASP A 635 78.62 49.02 -2.27
C ASP A 635 78.92 47.57 -1.87
N ILE A 636 79.19 47.34 -0.59
CA ILE A 636 79.41 46.01 -0.02
C ILE A 636 78.28 45.71 0.95
N TYR A 637 77.70 44.53 0.80
CA TYR A 637 76.58 44.03 1.60
C TYR A 637 76.98 42.76 2.35
N ASN A 638 76.51 42.62 3.59
CA ASN A 638 76.60 41.36 4.33
C ASN A 638 75.52 40.36 3.85
N THR A 639 75.53 39.13 4.39
CA THR A 639 74.55 38.08 4.05
C THR A 639 73.10 38.42 4.38
N LEU A 640 72.86 39.40 5.27
CA LEU A 640 71.53 39.89 5.62
C LEU A 640 71.03 40.99 4.65
N GLY A 641 71.81 41.31 3.61
CA GLY A 641 71.46 42.36 2.64
C GLY A 641 71.67 43.78 3.18
N GLN A 642 72.33 43.95 4.33
CA GLN A 642 72.66 45.27 4.88
C GLN A 642 73.93 45.79 4.22
N LYS A 643 73.90 47.05 3.79
CA LYS A 643 75.09 47.74 3.26
C LYS A 643 76.07 48.05 4.38
N VAL A 644 77.27 47.49 4.31
CA VAL A 644 78.32 47.62 5.33
C VAL A 644 79.43 48.60 4.94
N LYS A 645 79.64 48.85 3.64
CA LYS A 645 80.67 49.78 3.16
C LYS A 645 80.29 50.34 1.79
N THR A 646 80.64 51.60 1.54
CA THR A 646 80.54 52.25 0.23
C THR A 646 81.91 52.84 -0.12
N ILE A 647 82.39 52.59 -1.33
CA ILE A 647 83.66 53.08 -1.86
C ILE A 647 83.34 54.03 -3.00
N GLN A 648 83.47 55.32 -2.75
CA GLN A 648 83.30 56.36 -3.75
C GLN A 648 84.62 56.60 -4.52
N SER A 649 84.53 57.17 -5.72
CA SER A 649 85.68 57.69 -6.49
C SER A 649 86.65 56.64 -7.03
N ILE A 650 86.14 55.65 -7.76
CA ILE A 650 86.94 54.67 -8.50
C ILE A 650 87.45 55.33 -9.80
N ASN A 651 88.76 55.53 -9.92
CA ASN A 651 89.40 56.23 -11.05
C ASN A 651 90.39 55.36 -11.84
N GLN A 652 90.47 54.06 -11.54
CA GLN A 652 91.38 53.11 -12.17
C GLN A 652 90.69 51.75 -12.35
N LYS A 653 91.11 50.99 -13.38
CA LYS A 653 90.52 49.68 -13.72
C LYS A 653 90.87 48.57 -12.73
N SER A 654 91.96 48.75 -11.99
CA SER A 654 92.46 47.78 -11.00
C SER A 654 92.82 48.51 -9.72
N PHE A 655 92.28 48.07 -8.58
CA PHE A 655 92.58 48.66 -7.28
C PHE A 655 92.45 47.65 -6.13
N GLN A 656 93.12 47.95 -5.03
CA GLN A 656 93.13 47.16 -3.82
C GLN A 656 92.15 47.75 -2.80
N LEU A 657 91.38 46.89 -2.15
CA LEU A 657 90.46 47.25 -1.07
C LEU A 657 90.87 46.58 0.25
N PRO A 658 91.19 47.35 1.30
CA PRO A 658 91.42 46.81 2.64
C PRO A 658 90.16 46.19 3.25
N THR A 659 90.30 44.99 3.80
CA THR A 659 89.22 44.22 4.46
C THR A 659 89.24 44.31 5.99
N SER A 660 90.17 45.09 6.58
CA SER A 660 90.36 45.22 8.04
C SER A 660 89.11 45.59 8.84
N ASP A 661 88.20 46.33 8.21
CA ASP A 661 87.00 46.88 8.88
C ASP A 661 85.76 45.98 8.69
N LEU A 662 85.93 44.83 8.03
CA LEU A 662 84.89 43.85 7.78
C LEU A 662 85.16 42.61 8.62
N LEU A 663 84.13 42.12 9.30
CA LEU A 663 84.22 40.89 10.11
C LEU A 663 84.36 39.66 9.21
N LYS A 664 84.84 38.54 9.77
CA LYS A 664 84.84 37.24 9.10
C LYS A 664 83.45 36.90 8.56
N GLY A 665 83.34 36.58 7.26
CA GLY A 665 82.04 36.23 6.66
C GLY A 665 82.00 36.30 5.14
N LEU A 666 80.82 36.00 4.59
CA LEU A 666 80.51 36.12 3.17
C LEU A 666 79.93 37.51 2.88
N TYR A 667 80.45 38.16 1.84
CA TYR A 667 80.03 39.49 1.41
C TYR A 667 79.68 39.51 -0.06
N LYS A 668 78.76 40.42 -0.41
CA LYS A 668 78.41 40.73 -1.80
C LYS A 668 78.89 42.14 -2.14
N LEU A 669 79.73 42.22 -3.16
CA LEU A 669 80.18 43.46 -3.76
C LEU A 669 79.25 43.82 -4.93
N VAL A 670 78.80 45.07 -4.98
CA VAL A 670 77.92 45.63 -6.02
C VAL A 670 78.61 46.82 -6.65
N PHE A 671 78.93 46.73 -7.94
CA PHE A 671 79.53 47.81 -8.72
C PHE A 671 78.43 48.63 -9.40
N VAL A 672 78.43 49.93 -9.16
CA VAL A 672 77.37 50.86 -9.60
C VAL A 672 77.96 51.98 -10.45
N GLN A 673 77.33 52.25 -11.59
CA GLN A 673 77.64 53.37 -12.49
C GLN A 673 76.34 54.08 -12.86
N ASN A 674 76.30 55.41 -12.72
CA ASN A 674 75.11 56.22 -13.03
C ASN A 674 73.82 55.68 -12.39
N ASP A 675 73.90 55.35 -11.09
CA ASP A 675 72.80 54.81 -10.29
C ASP A 675 72.27 53.43 -10.77
N GLN A 676 72.94 52.75 -11.71
CA GLN A 676 72.62 51.40 -12.16
C GLN A 676 73.67 50.36 -11.71
N ILE A 677 73.18 49.19 -11.28
CA ILE A 677 74.03 48.06 -10.93
C ILE A 677 74.57 47.44 -12.22
N ILE A 678 75.87 47.54 -12.43
CA ILE A 678 76.53 47.00 -13.63
C ILE A 678 76.99 45.56 -13.40
N SER A 679 77.48 45.24 -12.20
CA SER A 679 77.90 43.88 -11.86
C SER A 679 77.90 43.63 -10.37
N THR A 680 77.82 42.35 -9.99
CA THR A 680 77.92 41.93 -8.59
C THR A 680 78.81 40.71 -8.46
N LYS A 681 79.57 40.62 -7.38
CA LYS A 681 80.46 39.49 -7.10
C LYS A 681 80.47 39.17 -5.61
N ALA A 682 80.50 37.90 -5.27
CA ALA A 682 80.65 37.46 -3.89
C ALA A 682 82.12 37.24 -3.54
N PHE A 683 82.50 37.54 -2.30
CA PHE A 683 83.80 37.21 -1.76
C PHE A 683 83.68 36.86 -0.27
N ILE A 684 84.66 36.13 0.25
CA ILE A 684 84.70 35.65 1.62
C ILE A 684 85.89 36.30 2.33
N ILE A 685 85.70 36.70 3.59
CA ILE A 685 86.77 37.14 4.48
C ILE A 685 87.05 36.01 5.47
N SER A 686 88.29 35.53 5.53
CA SER A 686 88.70 34.33 6.28
C SER A 686 89.14 34.59 7.72
N ARG A 687 89.58 35.82 8.04
CA ARG A 687 90.17 36.20 9.32
C ARG A 687 89.17 36.75 10.31
#